data_AF-A0A2E3PZ12-F1
#
_entry.id   AF-A0A2E3PZ12-F1
#
_cell.length_a   1.000
_cell.length_b   1.000
_cell.length_c   1.000
_cell.angle_alpha   90.00
_cell.angle_beta   90.00
_cell.angle_gamma   90.00
#
_symmetry.space_group_name_H-M   'P 1'
#
loop_
_entity.id
_entity.type
_entity.pdbx_description
1 polymer ?
#
loop_
_entity_poly.entity_id
_entity_poly.type
_entity_poly.pdbx_seq_one_letter_code
_entity_poly.pdbx_strand_id
1 'polypeptide(L)'
;MPAPNEDRTSGTGSDSIVNTGVDRAEIYRAGSLQECADRYRADPRRYEWLALGRGLAARLGVEPTAFEGCREEVLPDHLPATTVFMLGAAASPGSGCMGHVAARPTTRTIGLPPVSESRSRISGSASVIEPMLSRLLDVVRPLAPDISAPRLEVVTPVEGVGDSHALAIAVSAMHALVGAEVPPGTAASGGFDVQAGCFRSVPPGTLVGKAEAAARWGVRRILVVEGQEIPEAARLDGLDWIELPCTPAALPLQVLELARSTTSGPMPPGVIDALRLALAVYDLQVARHPGTDLETILDVTGSFLSDDESEPGDAILAFLAADIRSRVLLHAGRSPESATWNRRAISLLGRGDLPSGLLGDHLLYEHPAHASVIAMDLGILEPDGDDGEPHRRLDAAIDDLDGRWCTRHQVLLRLFARNTRWRRRLHQARWHLDADRLVAAEADLMAERDRWHELLAEHATDGLRMGNSDLSRQWNYVLEHLVTDAALTDPERFVDRRAGSPGGPRERLLGMPALLEELRVRALDVGSLSAFDLRGLLQGWWLLGEADDAALDDLVRSVETDGDPRRHPRWAEWLWRFGSSPHRLVGEILGGEIDLHRQAVRGGIGSLLALRRAAMLDLAAGGGDRVESIAPPEGPETLVRAFEDLRSTPSTMIVRAPY
;
A
#
# COMPACT_ATOMS: atom_id res chain seq x y z
N MET A 1 55.15 0.30 -27.90
CA MET A 1 55.04 -0.70 -26.82
C MET A 1 54.55 0.01 -25.58
N PRO A 2 53.32 -0.28 -25.19
CA PRO A 2 53.06 -1.01 -23.94
C PRO A 2 52.22 -2.28 -24.18
N ALA A 3 52.26 -3.18 -23.20
CA ALA A 3 51.69 -4.52 -23.20
C ALA A 3 50.14 -4.54 -23.20
N PRO A 4 49.50 -5.62 -23.68
CA PRO A 4 48.06 -5.80 -23.58
C PRO A 4 47.68 -6.21 -22.15
N ASN A 5 46.71 -5.51 -21.57
CA ASN A 5 46.08 -5.87 -20.30
C ASN A 5 45.17 -7.09 -20.54
N GLU A 6 45.40 -8.14 -19.76
CA GLU A 6 44.55 -9.32 -19.69
C GLU A 6 43.21 -8.95 -19.03
N ASP A 7 42.13 -9.07 -19.80
CA ASP A 7 40.76 -9.13 -19.29
C ASP A 7 40.62 -10.36 -18.38
N ARG A 8 40.61 -10.12 -17.06
CA ARG A 8 40.10 -11.07 -16.07
C ARG A 8 38.59 -10.94 -16.01
N THR A 9 37.89 -11.51 -16.98
CA THR A 9 36.51 -11.96 -16.80
C THR A 9 36.54 -13.17 -15.86
N SER A 10 36.37 -12.93 -14.56
CA SER A 10 36.07 -13.97 -13.58
C SER A 10 34.81 -14.70 -14.01
N GLY A 11 34.96 -15.98 -14.34
CA GLY A 11 33.94 -16.81 -14.97
C GLY A 11 32.65 -16.88 -14.18
N THR A 12 31.56 -16.55 -14.87
CA THR A 12 30.26 -17.16 -14.62
C THR A 12 30.43 -18.67 -14.74
N GLY A 13 30.23 -19.38 -13.63
CA GLY A 13 30.19 -20.83 -13.61
C GLY A 13 29.27 -21.32 -14.72
N SER A 14 29.84 -22.16 -15.58
CA SER A 14 29.13 -22.78 -16.68
C SER A 14 27.94 -23.57 -16.13
N ASP A 15 26.73 -23.16 -16.49
CA ASP A 15 25.54 -24.00 -16.54
C ASP A 15 25.79 -25.15 -17.52
N SER A 16 26.59 -26.14 -17.13
CA SER A 16 26.66 -27.41 -17.84
C SER A 16 25.44 -28.21 -17.42
N ILE A 17 24.38 -28.13 -18.23
CA ILE A 17 23.24 -29.04 -18.17
C ILE A 17 23.79 -30.44 -18.45
N VAL A 18 24.08 -31.20 -17.38
CA VAL A 18 24.12 -32.66 -17.48
C VAL A 18 22.70 -33.07 -17.77
N ASN A 19 22.40 -33.37 -19.03
CA ASN A 19 21.12 -33.91 -19.46
C ASN A 19 21.03 -35.35 -18.93
N THR A 20 20.74 -35.48 -17.64
CA THR A 20 20.52 -36.74 -16.94
C THR A 20 19.26 -37.34 -17.58
N GLY A 21 19.36 -38.50 -18.22
CA GLY A 21 18.22 -39.14 -18.92
C GLY A 21 17.08 -39.61 -18.00
N VAL A 22 16.99 -39.09 -16.77
CA VAL A 22 16.02 -39.43 -15.73
C VAL A 22 15.02 -38.30 -15.59
N ASP A 23 13.73 -38.62 -15.73
CA ASP A 23 12.63 -37.69 -15.45
C ASP A 23 12.69 -37.28 -13.97
N ARG A 24 12.84 -35.98 -13.67
CA ARG A 24 12.87 -35.46 -12.29
C ARG A 24 11.64 -35.87 -11.48
N ALA A 25 10.51 -36.19 -12.13
CA ALA A 25 9.33 -36.72 -11.45
C ALA A 25 9.54 -38.12 -10.85
N GLU A 26 10.49 -38.91 -11.39
CA GLU A 26 10.76 -40.28 -10.96
C GLU A 26 11.28 -40.34 -9.52
N ILE A 27 12.06 -39.33 -9.09
CA ILE A 27 12.60 -39.28 -7.72
C ILE A 27 11.49 -39.21 -6.67
N TYR A 28 10.44 -38.44 -6.95
CA TYR A 28 9.31 -38.26 -6.05
C TYR A 28 8.44 -39.53 -5.93
N ARG A 29 8.61 -40.52 -6.81
CA ARG A 29 7.95 -41.83 -6.70
C ARG A 29 8.61 -42.76 -5.68
N ALA A 30 9.76 -42.39 -5.13
CA ALA A 30 10.41 -43.12 -4.04
C ALA A 30 9.80 -42.80 -2.67
N GLY A 31 8.87 -41.85 -2.53
CA GLY A 31 8.15 -41.63 -1.26
C GLY A 31 8.97 -41.11 -0.06
N SER A 32 10.31 -41.20 -0.06
CA SER A 32 11.24 -40.66 0.95
C SER A 32 12.69 -40.58 0.43
N LEU A 33 13.57 -39.82 1.11
CA LEU A 33 15.01 -39.78 0.82
C LEU A 33 15.70 -41.15 1.06
N GLN A 34 15.24 -41.92 2.06
CA GLN A 34 15.80 -43.23 2.35
C GLN A 34 15.53 -44.23 1.22
N GLU A 35 14.30 -44.26 0.71
CA GLU A 35 13.95 -45.13 -0.42
C GLU A 35 14.68 -44.71 -1.71
N CYS A 36 14.93 -43.41 -1.92
CA CYS A 36 15.82 -42.95 -3.00
C CYS A 36 17.22 -43.58 -2.88
N ALA A 37 17.80 -43.57 -1.67
CA ALA A 37 19.10 -44.17 -1.42
C ALA A 37 19.08 -45.69 -1.62
N ASP A 38 18.02 -46.38 -1.19
CA ASP A 38 17.87 -47.83 -1.37
C ASP A 38 17.74 -48.22 -2.85
N ARG A 39 17.01 -47.42 -3.64
CA ARG A 39 16.94 -47.60 -5.11
C ARG A 39 18.30 -47.41 -5.78
N TYR A 40 19.08 -46.41 -5.36
CA TYR A 40 20.45 -46.24 -5.85
C TYR A 40 21.36 -47.41 -5.45
N ARG A 41 21.28 -47.90 -4.20
CA ARG A 41 22.06 -49.07 -3.76
C ARG A 41 21.70 -50.34 -4.56
N ALA A 42 20.44 -50.47 -4.98
CA ALA A 42 19.99 -51.58 -5.82
C ALA A 42 20.48 -51.49 -7.28
N ASP A 43 20.67 -50.29 -7.82
CA ASP A 43 21.28 -50.06 -9.15
C ASP A 43 22.31 -48.92 -9.13
N PRO A 44 23.55 -49.17 -8.68
CA PRO A 44 24.58 -48.14 -8.55
C PRO A 44 25.06 -47.52 -9.87
N ARG A 45 24.61 -48.05 -11.02
CA ARG A 45 24.94 -47.51 -12.34
C ARG A 45 24.15 -46.22 -12.65
N ARG A 46 23.05 -45.98 -11.93
CA ARG A 46 22.20 -44.79 -12.06
C ARG A 46 22.65 -43.67 -11.12
N TYR A 47 23.83 -43.11 -11.36
CA TYR A 47 24.41 -42.04 -10.54
C TYR A 47 23.57 -40.75 -10.52
N GLU A 48 22.69 -40.56 -11.51
CA GLU A 48 21.75 -39.45 -11.59
C GLU A 48 20.76 -39.42 -10.40
N TRP A 49 20.37 -40.60 -9.90
CA TRP A 49 19.51 -40.72 -8.71
C TRP A 49 20.19 -40.23 -7.44
N LEU A 50 21.50 -40.50 -7.32
CA LEU A 50 22.31 -40.03 -6.21
C LEU A 50 22.50 -38.51 -6.28
N ALA A 51 22.76 -37.96 -7.47
CA ALA A 51 22.88 -36.52 -7.69
C ALA A 51 21.58 -35.77 -7.35
N LEU A 52 20.44 -36.24 -7.88
CA LEU A 52 19.12 -35.66 -7.61
C LEU A 52 18.72 -35.81 -6.14
N GLY A 53 18.99 -36.97 -5.52
CA GLY A 53 18.68 -37.22 -4.11
C GLY A 53 19.47 -36.33 -3.16
N ARG A 54 20.76 -36.13 -3.41
CA ARG A 54 21.60 -35.18 -2.65
C ARG A 54 21.18 -33.74 -2.86
N GLY A 55 20.83 -33.36 -4.09
CA GLY A 55 20.30 -32.02 -4.40
C GLY A 55 18.99 -31.73 -3.67
N LEU A 56 18.09 -32.72 -3.62
CA LEU A 56 16.84 -32.64 -2.88
C LEU A 56 17.08 -32.53 -1.37
N ALA A 57 17.97 -33.35 -0.80
CA ALA A 57 18.33 -33.29 0.62
C ALA A 57 18.91 -31.91 1.00
N ALA A 58 19.81 -31.37 0.18
CA ALA A 58 20.36 -30.03 0.36
C ALA A 58 19.25 -28.96 0.35
N ARG A 59 18.30 -29.04 -0.60
CA ARG A 59 17.18 -28.08 -0.70
C ARG A 59 16.17 -28.23 0.45
N LEU A 60 16.02 -29.42 1.01
CA LEU A 60 15.23 -29.65 2.23
C LEU A 60 15.94 -29.18 3.51
N GLY A 61 17.25 -28.90 3.44
CA GLY A 61 18.05 -28.49 4.60
C GLY A 61 18.28 -29.62 5.61
N VAL A 62 18.24 -30.87 5.15
CA VAL A 62 18.53 -32.08 5.94
C VAL A 62 19.90 -32.61 5.57
N GLU A 63 20.65 -33.08 6.57
CA GLU A 63 21.89 -33.78 6.30
C GLU A 63 21.62 -35.01 5.43
N PRO A 64 22.40 -35.24 4.37
CA PRO A 64 22.18 -36.33 3.43
C PRO A 64 22.63 -37.69 4.00
N THR A 65 22.36 -37.97 5.28
CA THR A 65 22.73 -39.20 6.00
C THR A 65 22.22 -40.44 5.29
N ALA A 66 21.04 -40.35 4.64
CA ALA A 66 20.49 -41.41 3.79
C ALA A 66 21.46 -41.88 2.70
N PHE A 67 22.36 -41.01 2.24
CA PHE A 67 23.34 -41.25 1.17
C PHE A 67 24.78 -41.44 1.69
N GLU A 68 24.98 -41.61 3.00
CA GLU A 68 26.28 -42.00 3.56
C GLU A 68 26.75 -43.34 2.97
N GLY A 69 28.07 -43.44 2.70
CA GLY A 69 28.67 -44.59 2.05
C GLY A 69 28.37 -44.74 0.55
N CYS A 70 27.60 -43.83 -0.05
CA CYS A 70 27.43 -43.74 -1.50
C CYS A 70 28.57 -42.92 -2.13
N ARG A 71 28.85 -43.12 -3.43
CA ARG A 71 29.93 -42.45 -4.20
C ARG A 71 30.04 -40.95 -3.91
N GLU A 72 31.10 -40.53 -3.21
CA GLU A 72 31.31 -39.13 -2.80
C GLU A 72 31.60 -38.22 -3.99
N GLU A 73 32.17 -38.77 -5.06
CA GLU A 73 32.50 -38.05 -6.29
C GLU A 73 31.28 -37.55 -7.09
N VAL A 74 30.08 -38.06 -6.81
CA VAL A 74 28.84 -37.63 -7.48
C VAL A 74 28.29 -36.37 -6.81
N LEU A 75 28.48 -35.22 -7.46
CA LEU A 75 27.98 -33.94 -6.98
C LEU A 75 26.44 -33.87 -7.00
N PRO A 76 25.82 -33.13 -6.06
CA PRO A 76 24.37 -32.88 -6.06
C PRO A 76 23.91 -32.12 -7.32
N ASP A 77 22.77 -32.52 -7.87
CA ASP A 77 22.04 -31.71 -8.87
C ASP A 77 21.17 -30.69 -8.12
N HIS A 78 21.67 -29.46 -8.00
CA HIS A 78 21.03 -28.43 -7.18
C HIS A 78 19.71 -27.94 -7.78
N LEU A 79 18.66 -27.95 -6.93
CA LEU A 79 17.40 -27.28 -7.24
C LEU A 79 17.56 -25.76 -7.12
N PRO A 80 16.85 -24.95 -7.93
CA PRO A 80 16.88 -23.50 -7.81
C PRO A 80 16.57 -23.01 -6.38
N ALA A 81 17.17 -21.91 -5.97
CA ALA A 81 16.95 -21.35 -4.63
C ALA A 81 15.50 -20.91 -4.39
N THR A 82 14.72 -20.68 -5.45
CA THR A 82 13.29 -20.35 -5.42
C THR A 82 12.38 -21.57 -5.30
N THR A 83 12.92 -22.77 -5.12
CA THR A 83 12.12 -23.99 -5.08
C THR A 83 11.21 -24.03 -3.85
N VAL A 84 9.92 -24.26 -4.09
CA VAL A 84 8.89 -24.55 -3.08
C VAL A 84 8.35 -25.96 -3.32
N PHE A 85 8.23 -26.75 -2.26
CA PHE A 85 7.65 -28.10 -2.37
C PHE A 85 6.11 -28.03 -2.45
N MET A 86 5.54 -28.84 -3.34
CA MET A 86 4.10 -29.00 -3.49
C MET A 86 3.68 -30.27 -2.76
N LEU A 87 2.59 -30.19 -1.99
CA LEU A 87 2.05 -31.33 -1.26
C LEU A 87 0.68 -31.73 -1.83
N GLY A 88 0.58 -32.96 -2.32
CA GLY A 88 -0.66 -33.56 -2.82
C GLY A 88 -1.26 -34.52 -1.81
N ALA A 89 -2.58 -34.48 -1.64
CA ALA A 89 -3.30 -35.58 -0.99
C ALA A 89 -3.57 -36.66 -2.04
N ALA A 90 -3.17 -37.91 -1.78
CA ALA A 90 -3.51 -39.02 -2.67
C ALA A 90 -4.94 -39.51 -2.45
N ALA A 91 -5.48 -40.18 -3.47
CA ALA A 91 -6.80 -40.82 -3.43
C ALA A 91 -6.89 -42.00 -2.44
N SER A 92 -5.75 -42.49 -1.93
CA SER A 92 -5.69 -43.59 -0.96
C SER A 92 -5.28 -43.06 0.43
N PRO A 93 -5.97 -43.44 1.52
CA PRO A 93 -5.58 -43.07 2.87
C PRO A 93 -4.11 -43.43 3.15
N GLY A 94 -3.32 -42.49 3.66
CA GLY A 94 -1.93 -42.70 4.10
C GLY A 94 -0.81 -42.46 3.08
N SER A 95 -1.08 -41.92 1.88
CA SER A 95 -0.06 -41.79 0.82
C SER A 95 0.01 -40.43 0.13
N GLY A 96 0.06 -39.32 0.87
CA GLY A 96 0.33 -38.01 0.24
C GLY A 96 1.60 -38.02 -0.64
N CYS A 97 1.63 -37.18 -1.67
CA CYS A 97 2.77 -37.08 -2.58
C CYS A 97 3.46 -35.71 -2.45
N MET A 98 4.74 -35.67 -2.80
CA MET A 98 5.52 -34.44 -2.88
C MET A 98 5.94 -34.20 -4.33
N GLY A 99 5.89 -32.96 -4.75
CA GLY A 99 6.52 -32.47 -5.97
C GLY A 99 7.22 -31.14 -5.68
N HIS A 100 7.62 -30.41 -6.70
CA HIS A 100 8.15 -29.07 -6.51
C HIS A 100 7.76 -28.12 -7.63
N VAL A 101 7.80 -26.83 -7.31
CA VAL A 101 7.86 -25.74 -8.28
C VAL A 101 9.13 -24.94 -8.06
N ALA A 102 9.74 -24.50 -9.15
CA ALA A 102 10.80 -23.51 -9.13
C ALA A 102 10.53 -22.41 -10.16
N ALA A 103 10.77 -21.16 -9.80
CA ALA A 103 10.59 -20.00 -10.66
C ALA A 103 11.94 -19.37 -10.96
N ARG A 104 12.18 -19.00 -12.21
CA ARG A 104 13.41 -18.29 -12.63
C ARG A 104 13.05 -16.92 -13.20
N PRO A 105 13.78 -15.85 -12.84
CA PRO A 105 13.59 -14.54 -13.45
C PRO A 105 13.74 -14.66 -14.98
N THR A 106 12.89 -13.97 -15.74
CA THR A 106 13.07 -13.82 -17.19
C THR A 106 13.44 -12.38 -17.49
N THR A 107 14.49 -12.18 -18.30
CA THR A 107 14.95 -10.83 -18.62
C THR A 107 14.31 -10.25 -19.87
N ARG A 108 13.60 -11.02 -20.72
CA ARG A 108 13.16 -10.54 -22.06
C ARG A 108 11.93 -11.22 -22.71
N THR A 109 11.15 -12.04 -22.02
CA THR A 109 10.01 -12.74 -22.66
C THR A 109 8.68 -12.07 -22.35
N ILE A 110 8.11 -11.40 -23.37
CA ILE A 110 6.70 -11.01 -23.41
C ILE A 110 5.91 -12.24 -23.86
N GLY A 111 5.25 -12.90 -22.91
CA GLY A 111 4.45 -14.09 -23.17
C GLY A 111 4.37 -14.99 -21.94
N LEU A 112 3.29 -15.78 -21.84
CA LEU A 112 3.13 -16.76 -20.77
C LEU A 112 4.27 -17.78 -20.83
N PRO A 113 4.94 -18.07 -19.69
CA PRO A 113 6.04 -19.02 -19.69
C PRO A 113 5.53 -20.44 -20.00
N PRO A 114 6.28 -21.25 -20.75
CA PRO A 114 5.95 -22.65 -20.92
C PRO A 114 5.98 -23.35 -19.56
N VAL A 115 4.86 -23.94 -19.17
CA VAL A 115 4.75 -24.80 -17.98
C VAL A 115 5.22 -26.21 -18.34
N SER A 116 6.22 -26.70 -17.61
CA SER A 116 6.60 -28.12 -17.41
C SER A 116 7.69 -28.74 -18.29
N GLU A 117 8.65 -29.40 -17.61
CA GLU A 117 9.49 -30.51 -18.11
C GLU A 117 8.98 -31.89 -17.63
N SER A 118 7.92 -31.95 -16.82
CA SER A 118 7.30 -33.19 -16.33
C SER A 118 6.31 -33.80 -17.32
N ARG A 119 6.31 -35.13 -17.44
CA ARG A 119 5.33 -35.91 -18.21
C ARG A 119 3.94 -35.95 -17.55
N SER A 120 3.86 -35.73 -16.23
CA SER A 120 2.61 -35.75 -15.47
C SER A 120 1.97 -34.35 -15.43
N ARG A 121 0.63 -34.29 -15.53
CA ARG A 121 -0.12 -33.03 -15.57
C ARG A 121 -1.07 -32.91 -14.38
N ILE A 122 -1.32 -31.68 -13.96
CA ILE A 122 -2.38 -31.35 -13.02
C ILE A 122 -3.53 -30.73 -13.83
N SER A 123 -4.71 -31.35 -13.79
CA SER A 123 -5.86 -30.89 -14.57
C SER A 123 -6.47 -29.63 -13.97
N GLY A 124 -6.77 -28.63 -14.82
CA GLY A 124 -7.37 -27.35 -14.41
C GLY A 124 -6.39 -26.28 -13.94
N SER A 125 -5.07 -26.58 -13.93
CA SER A 125 -4.07 -25.66 -13.40
C SER A 125 -3.88 -24.40 -14.24
N ALA A 126 -3.89 -24.49 -15.57
CA ALA A 126 -3.66 -23.33 -16.45
C ALA A 126 -4.71 -22.22 -16.24
N SER A 127 -5.98 -22.59 -16.08
CA SER A 127 -7.08 -21.64 -15.83
C SER A 127 -7.00 -20.91 -14.50
N VAL A 128 -6.14 -21.35 -13.58
CA VAL A 128 -5.94 -20.72 -12.26
C VAL A 128 -4.58 -20.02 -12.17
N ILE A 129 -3.53 -20.65 -12.68
CA ILE A 129 -2.15 -20.14 -12.62
C ILE A 129 -2.00 -18.87 -13.44
N GLU A 130 -2.55 -18.80 -14.66
CA GLU A 130 -2.37 -17.62 -15.52
C GLU A 130 -3.02 -16.37 -14.92
N PRO A 131 -4.30 -16.39 -14.47
CA PRO A 131 -4.89 -15.24 -13.78
C PRO A 131 -4.12 -14.89 -12.50
N MET A 132 -3.71 -15.88 -11.71
CA MET A 132 -2.95 -15.65 -10.48
C MET A 132 -1.61 -14.96 -10.75
N LEU A 133 -0.81 -15.45 -11.71
CA LEU A 133 0.46 -14.82 -12.09
C LEU A 133 0.24 -13.40 -12.63
N SER A 134 -0.82 -13.18 -13.41
CA SER A 134 -1.17 -11.84 -13.87
C SER A 134 -1.45 -10.91 -12.69
N ARG A 135 -2.20 -11.39 -11.67
CA ARG A 135 -2.48 -10.61 -10.46
C ARG A 135 -1.20 -10.32 -9.65
N LEU A 136 -0.29 -11.29 -9.53
CA LEU A 136 1.00 -11.07 -8.84
C LEU A 136 1.87 -10.05 -9.59
N LEU A 137 1.91 -10.10 -10.92
CA LEU A 137 2.63 -9.12 -11.72
C LEU A 137 2.02 -7.72 -11.57
N ASP A 138 0.69 -7.62 -11.59
CA ASP A 138 -0.01 -6.36 -11.39
C ASP A 138 0.28 -5.71 -10.03
N VAL A 139 0.61 -6.51 -9.01
CA VAL A 139 1.00 -6.01 -7.68
C VAL A 139 2.39 -5.37 -7.69
N VAL A 140 3.35 -5.94 -8.42
CA VAL A 140 4.75 -5.48 -8.42
C VAL A 140 5.08 -4.47 -9.52
N ARG A 141 4.33 -4.50 -10.64
CA ARG A 141 4.53 -3.61 -11.80
C ARG A 141 4.50 -2.12 -11.49
N PRO A 142 3.68 -1.60 -10.55
CA PRO A 142 3.70 -0.19 -10.19
C PRO A 142 5.08 0.29 -9.77
N LEU A 143 5.93 -0.55 -9.18
CA LEU A 143 7.29 -0.21 -8.75
C LEU A 143 8.39 -0.80 -9.65
N ALA A 144 8.08 -1.84 -10.41
CA ALA A 144 8.99 -2.49 -11.34
C ALA A 144 8.29 -2.74 -12.71
N PRO A 145 8.08 -1.70 -13.54
CA PRO A 145 7.27 -1.81 -14.75
C PRO A 145 7.84 -2.77 -15.80
N ASP A 146 9.16 -2.93 -15.83
CA ASP A 146 9.86 -3.82 -16.76
C ASP A 146 9.86 -5.29 -16.31
N ILE A 147 9.27 -5.60 -15.15
CA ILE A 147 9.27 -6.96 -14.60
C ILE A 147 8.38 -7.89 -15.45
N SER A 148 8.95 -9.03 -15.81
CA SER A 148 8.29 -10.04 -16.65
C SER A 148 7.89 -11.26 -15.82
N ALA A 149 6.93 -12.04 -16.33
CA ALA A 149 6.52 -13.29 -15.70
C ALA A 149 7.72 -14.23 -15.54
N PRO A 150 7.95 -14.80 -14.35
CA PRO A 150 9.05 -15.73 -14.15
C PRO A 150 8.76 -17.05 -14.88
N ARG A 151 9.80 -17.72 -15.38
CA ARG A 151 9.68 -19.04 -15.99
C ARG A 151 9.47 -20.08 -14.89
N LEU A 152 8.44 -20.90 -15.01
CA LEU A 152 8.09 -21.91 -14.03
C LEU A 152 8.53 -23.31 -14.48
N GLU A 153 9.24 -24.01 -13.60
CA GLU A 153 9.46 -25.45 -13.64
C GLU A 153 8.53 -26.09 -12.61
N VAL A 154 7.64 -26.99 -13.04
CA VAL A 154 6.70 -27.69 -12.17
C VAL A 154 6.89 -29.19 -12.34
N VAL A 155 7.20 -29.89 -11.26
CA VAL A 155 7.47 -31.33 -11.24
C VAL A 155 6.51 -32.02 -10.27
N THR A 156 5.74 -33.00 -10.78
CA THR A 156 4.83 -33.83 -9.98
C THR A 156 5.04 -35.32 -10.29
N PRO A 157 5.04 -36.22 -9.29
CA PRO A 157 5.27 -37.65 -9.51
C PRO A 157 4.08 -38.37 -10.18
N VAL A 158 2.88 -37.81 -10.05
CA VAL A 158 1.60 -38.40 -10.46
C VAL A 158 0.69 -37.34 -11.08
N GLU A 159 -0.28 -37.78 -11.86
CA GLU A 159 -1.37 -36.91 -12.30
C GLU A 159 -2.20 -36.43 -11.11
N GLY A 160 -2.61 -35.17 -11.14
CA GLY A 160 -3.35 -34.54 -10.05
C GLY A 160 -4.58 -33.77 -10.54
N VAL A 161 -5.47 -33.46 -9.62
CA VAL A 161 -6.65 -32.61 -9.86
C VAL A 161 -6.70 -31.54 -8.78
N GLY A 162 -7.11 -30.34 -9.17
CA GLY A 162 -7.32 -29.21 -8.27
C GLY A 162 -6.17 -28.21 -8.27
N ASP A 163 -6.35 -27.14 -7.50
CA ASP A 163 -5.55 -25.92 -7.54
C ASP A 163 -4.71 -25.70 -6.28
N SER A 164 -4.63 -26.67 -5.36
CA SER A 164 -3.92 -26.51 -4.07
C SER A 164 -2.41 -26.23 -4.17
N HIS A 165 -1.85 -26.29 -5.37
CA HIS A 165 -0.47 -25.94 -5.70
C HIS A 165 -0.30 -24.46 -6.11
N ALA A 166 -1.39 -23.71 -6.25
CA ALA A 166 -1.38 -22.30 -6.66
C ALA A 166 -0.54 -21.46 -5.70
N LEU A 167 -0.71 -21.64 -4.38
CA LEU A 167 0.10 -20.93 -3.38
C LEU A 167 1.59 -21.24 -3.50
N ALA A 168 1.99 -22.49 -3.77
CA ALA A 168 3.38 -22.85 -3.96
C ALA A 168 3.99 -22.15 -5.19
N ILE A 169 3.23 -22.10 -6.28
CA ILE A 169 3.63 -21.36 -7.48
C ILE A 169 3.75 -19.87 -7.17
N ALA A 170 2.78 -19.29 -6.47
CA ALA A 170 2.79 -17.88 -6.11
C ALA A 170 4.00 -17.51 -5.25
N VAL A 171 4.30 -18.29 -4.22
CA VAL A 171 5.47 -18.08 -3.34
C VAL A 171 6.77 -18.19 -4.13
N SER A 172 6.90 -19.21 -4.99
CA SER A 172 8.10 -19.38 -5.83
C SER A 172 8.25 -18.24 -6.83
N ALA A 173 7.18 -17.89 -7.53
CA ALA A 173 7.14 -16.77 -8.48
C ALA A 173 7.47 -15.45 -7.80
N MET A 174 6.93 -15.19 -6.61
CA MET A 174 7.18 -13.96 -5.86
C MET A 174 8.65 -13.85 -5.47
N HIS A 175 9.26 -14.91 -4.92
CA HIS A 175 10.70 -14.95 -4.66
C HIS A 175 11.53 -14.66 -5.92
N ALA A 176 11.15 -15.22 -7.06
CA ALA A 176 11.83 -14.94 -8.33
C ALA A 176 11.65 -13.48 -8.80
N LEU A 177 10.47 -12.89 -8.61
CA LEU A 177 10.17 -11.50 -8.97
C LEU A 177 10.97 -10.52 -8.11
N VAL A 178 11.08 -10.77 -6.81
CA VAL A 178 11.80 -9.90 -5.88
C VAL A 178 13.29 -10.22 -5.75
N GLY A 179 13.77 -11.31 -6.39
CA GLY A 179 15.18 -11.70 -6.36
C GLY A 179 15.64 -12.31 -5.04
N ALA A 180 14.76 -13.02 -4.33
CA ALA A 180 15.04 -13.65 -3.03
C ALA A 180 15.06 -15.19 -3.10
N GLU A 181 15.69 -15.81 -2.10
CA GLU A 181 15.74 -17.26 -1.94
C GLU A 181 14.64 -17.76 -1.01
N VAL A 182 14.03 -18.91 -1.35
CA VAL A 182 13.08 -19.58 -0.46
C VAL A 182 13.86 -20.32 0.62
N PRO A 183 13.47 -20.24 1.91
CA PRO A 183 14.13 -21.02 2.96
C PRO A 183 14.12 -22.53 2.68
N PRO A 184 15.20 -23.27 2.97
CA PRO A 184 15.25 -24.73 2.79
C PRO A 184 14.15 -25.47 3.55
N GLY A 185 13.60 -26.53 2.96
CA GLY A 185 12.55 -27.35 3.60
C GLY A 185 11.17 -26.68 3.66
N THR A 186 10.86 -25.81 2.70
CA THR A 186 9.59 -25.08 2.62
C THR A 186 8.64 -25.70 1.61
N ALA A 187 7.45 -26.05 2.06
CA ALA A 187 6.33 -26.48 1.24
C ALA A 187 5.17 -25.49 1.34
N ALA A 188 4.26 -25.48 0.37
CA ALA A 188 3.07 -24.63 0.42
C ALA A 188 1.83 -25.34 -0.13
N SER A 189 0.68 -25.00 0.42
CA SER A 189 -0.62 -25.55 0.03
C SER A 189 -1.73 -24.51 0.15
N GLY A 190 -2.34 -24.15 -0.98
CA GLY A 190 -3.43 -23.18 -1.07
C GLY A 190 -3.97 -23.09 -2.48
N GLY A 191 -5.29 -22.95 -2.61
CA GLY A 191 -5.95 -22.71 -3.90
C GLY A 191 -5.96 -21.24 -4.27
N PHE A 192 -6.51 -20.91 -5.44
CA PHE A 192 -6.73 -19.53 -5.85
C PHE A 192 -8.11 -19.37 -6.49
N ASP A 193 -8.90 -18.43 -5.96
CA ASP A 193 -10.18 -18.06 -6.52
C ASP A 193 -9.97 -16.97 -7.58
N VAL A 194 -10.22 -17.32 -8.84
CA VAL A 194 -10.05 -16.41 -9.98
C VAL A 194 -11.06 -15.26 -9.96
N GLN A 195 -12.28 -15.51 -9.47
CA GLN A 195 -13.32 -14.49 -9.39
C GLN A 195 -13.05 -13.51 -8.26
N ALA A 196 -12.72 -14.02 -7.07
CA ALA A 196 -12.37 -13.19 -5.93
C ALA A 196 -10.97 -12.55 -6.06
N GLY A 197 -10.09 -13.12 -6.88
CA GLY A 197 -8.70 -12.67 -7.02
C GLY A 197 -7.84 -12.94 -5.78
N CYS A 198 -8.24 -13.89 -4.94
CA CYS A 198 -7.61 -14.18 -3.65
C CYS A 198 -7.22 -15.66 -3.53
N PHE A 199 -6.21 -15.94 -2.70
CA PHE A 199 -5.89 -17.29 -2.27
C PHE A 199 -6.99 -17.83 -1.35
N ARG A 200 -7.20 -19.15 -1.40
CA ARG A 200 -8.22 -19.84 -0.61
C ARG A 200 -7.64 -21.04 0.11
N SER A 201 -8.14 -21.26 1.33
CA SER A 201 -7.86 -22.44 2.13
C SER A 201 -8.23 -23.73 1.38
N VAL A 202 -7.49 -24.80 1.67
CA VAL A 202 -7.79 -26.15 1.16
C VAL A 202 -8.71 -26.90 2.13
N PRO A 203 -9.44 -27.92 1.66
CA PRO A 203 -10.28 -28.71 2.55
C PRO A 203 -9.45 -29.34 3.69
N PRO A 204 -9.85 -29.19 4.97
CA PRO A 204 -9.07 -29.69 6.12
C PRO A 204 -8.77 -31.19 6.05
N GLY A 205 -9.70 -31.99 5.49
CA GLY A 205 -9.51 -33.43 5.30
C GLY A 205 -8.33 -33.82 4.39
N THR A 206 -7.79 -32.88 3.61
CA THR A 206 -6.60 -33.13 2.76
C THR A 206 -5.28 -32.88 3.49
N LEU A 207 -5.30 -32.16 4.62
CA LEU A 207 -4.09 -31.70 5.30
C LEU A 207 -3.33 -32.82 6.02
N VAL A 208 -4.02 -33.83 6.53
CA VAL A 208 -3.37 -34.98 7.20
C VAL A 208 -2.42 -35.69 6.23
N GLY A 209 -2.90 -36.06 5.03
CA GLY A 209 -2.07 -36.71 4.03
C GLY A 209 -0.91 -35.82 3.53
N LYS A 210 -1.12 -34.51 3.47
CA LYS A 210 -0.06 -33.54 3.12
C LYS A 210 0.99 -33.43 4.22
N ALA A 211 0.59 -33.41 5.48
CA ALA A 211 1.50 -33.39 6.64
C ALA A 211 2.33 -34.68 6.71
N GLU A 212 1.70 -35.83 6.53
CA GLU A 212 2.42 -37.12 6.47
C GLU A 212 3.45 -37.14 5.34
N ALA A 213 3.10 -36.61 4.16
CA ALA A 213 4.04 -36.48 3.06
C ALA A 213 5.21 -35.54 3.40
N ALA A 214 4.92 -34.37 3.96
CA ALA A 214 5.92 -33.41 4.40
C ALA A 214 6.91 -34.05 5.41
N ALA A 215 6.39 -34.73 6.44
CA ALA A 215 7.19 -35.41 7.45
C ALA A 215 8.08 -36.51 6.85
N ARG A 216 7.54 -37.36 5.96
CA ARG A 216 8.32 -38.44 5.30
C ARG A 216 9.51 -37.93 4.50
N TRP A 217 9.39 -36.75 3.92
CA TRP A 217 10.45 -36.12 3.13
C TRP A 217 11.37 -35.21 3.95
N GLY A 218 11.04 -34.91 5.20
CA GLY A 218 11.82 -34.00 6.04
C GLY A 218 11.60 -32.52 5.71
N VAL A 219 10.44 -32.16 5.16
CA VAL A 219 9.97 -30.77 5.10
C VAL A 219 9.80 -30.28 6.55
N ARG A 220 10.13 -29.01 6.81
CA ARG A 220 10.00 -28.39 8.14
C ARG A 220 8.89 -27.36 8.22
N ARG A 221 8.59 -26.70 7.10
CA ARG A 221 7.62 -25.59 7.05
C ARG A 221 6.56 -25.84 6.00
N ILE A 222 5.30 -25.68 6.38
CA ILE A 222 4.15 -25.74 5.48
C ILE A 222 3.44 -24.39 5.50
N LEU A 223 3.52 -23.69 4.37
CA LEU A 223 2.82 -22.42 4.16
C LEU A 223 1.38 -22.70 3.75
N VAL A 224 0.44 -22.07 4.43
CA VAL A 224 -1.01 -22.16 4.18
C VAL A 224 -1.62 -20.78 4.08
N VAL A 225 -2.82 -20.70 3.54
CA VAL A 225 -3.57 -19.43 3.51
C VAL A 225 -4.06 -19.10 4.92
N GLU A 226 -4.01 -17.82 5.28
CA GLU A 226 -4.57 -17.27 6.52
C GLU A 226 -5.98 -17.81 6.82
N GLY A 227 -6.21 -18.17 8.09
CA GLY A 227 -7.48 -18.77 8.53
C GLY A 227 -7.67 -20.24 8.13
N GLN A 228 -6.62 -20.92 7.66
CA GLN A 228 -6.67 -22.36 7.39
C GLN A 228 -6.84 -23.15 8.69
N GLU A 229 -7.97 -23.85 8.83
CA GLU A 229 -8.16 -24.82 9.90
C GLU A 229 -7.19 -26.01 9.72
N ILE A 230 -6.30 -26.20 10.70
CA ILE A 230 -5.33 -27.32 10.75
C ILE A 230 -5.86 -28.40 11.70
N PRO A 231 -6.25 -29.59 11.20
CA PRO A 231 -6.65 -30.71 12.04
C PRO A 231 -5.53 -31.15 12.99
N GLU A 232 -5.86 -31.58 14.20
CA GLU A 232 -4.88 -32.05 15.18
C GLU A 232 -4.01 -33.20 14.62
N ALA A 233 -4.61 -34.11 13.85
CA ALA A 233 -3.89 -35.21 13.21
C ALA A 233 -2.87 -34.77 12.14
N ALA A 234 -2.90 -33.51 11.70
CA ALA A 234 -1.93 -32.93 10.78
C ALA A 234 -0.79 -32.17 11.49
N ARG A 235 -0.90 -31.95 12.82
CA ARG A 235 0.13 -31.28 13.64
C ARG A 235 1.22 -32.27 14.07
N LEU A 236 2.00 -32.74 13.12
CA LEU A 236 3.10 -33.67 13.37
C LEU A 236 4.33 -32.92 13.92
N ASP A 237 5.09 -33.57 14.79
CA ASP A 237 6.32 -33.02 15.37
C ASP A 237 7.33 -32.62 14.27
N GLY A 238 7.92 -31.43 14.43
CA GLY A 238 8.90 -30.87 13.50
C GLY A 238 8.32 -30.19 12.25
N LEU A 239 6.99 -30.09 12.14
CA LEU A 239 6.31 -29.30 11.12
C LEU A 239 5.75 -28.00 11.68
N ASP A 240 6.26 -26.88 11.16
CA ASP A 240 5.74 -25.55 11.44
C ASP A 240 4.72 -25.16 10.36
N TRP A 241 3.50 -24.84 10.80
CA TRP A 241 2.45 -24.30 9.94
C TRP A 241 2.50 -22.78 9.98
N ILE A 242 2.71 -22.15 8.83
CA ILE A 242 2.87 -20.70 8.71
C ILE A 242 1.77 -20.16 7.80
N GLU A 243 1.02 -19.19 8.29
CA GLU A 243 -0.03 -18.53 7.53
C GLU A 243 0.55 -17.44 6.62
N LEU A 244 0.02 -17.39 5.40
CA LEU A 244 0.30 -16.35 4.41
C LEU A 244 -1.00 -15.60 4.08
N PRO A 245 -0.91 -14.30 3.77
CA PRO A 245 -2.08 -13.50 3.48
C PRO A 245 -2.86 -14.07 2.29
N CYS A 246 -4.20 -13.98 2.38
CA CYS A 246 -5.06 -14.41 1.29
C CYS A 246 -4.99 -13.47 0.06
N THR A 247 -4.50 -12.24 0.21
CA THR A 247 -4.43 -11.26 -0.88
C THR A 247 -3.06 -11.29 -1.58
N PRO A 248 -3.02 -11.28 -2.92
CA PRO A 248 -1.76 -11.20 -3.67
C PRO A 248 -0.90 -9.97 -3.34
N ALA A 249 -1.53 -8.86 -2.94
CA ALA A 249 -0.86 -7.60 -2.65
C ALA A 249 0.01 -7.63 -1.38
N ALA A 250 -0.39 -8.40 -0.36
CA ALA A 250 0.35 -8.53 0.89
C ALA A 250 1.42 -9.65 0.84
N LEU A 251 1.33 -10.55 -0.15
CA LEU A 251 2.23 -11.69 -0.29
C LEU A 251 3.73 -11.32 -0.40
N PRO A 252 4.17 -10.29 -1.16
CA PRO A 252 5.59 -9.96 -1.30
C PRO A 252 6.31 -9.76 0.03
N LEU A 253 5.67 -9.07 0.98
CA LEU A 253 6.28 -8.73 2.26
C LEU A 253 6.42 -9.98 3.15
N GLN A 254 5.37 -10.78 3.32
CA GLN A 254 5.45 -11.99 4.18
C GLN A 254 6.38 -13.06 3.63
N VAL A 255 6.45 -13.18 2.31
CA VAL A 255 7.37 -14.09 1.65
C VAL A 255 8.83 -13.71 1.93
N LEU A 256 9.14 -12.41 2.01
CA LEU A 256 10.49 -11.92 2.33
C LEU A 256 10.78 -11.91 3.84
N GLU A 257 9.79 -11.65 4.69
CA GLU A 257 9.94 -11.84 6.15
C GLU A 257 10.28 -13.28 6.49
N LEU A 258 9.67 -14.24 5.77
CA LEU A 258 10.01 -15.66 5.88
C LEU A 258 11.47 -15.92 5.48
N ALA A 259 11.96 -15.31 4.39
CA ALA A 259 13.38 -15.40 4.00
C ALA A 259 14.31 -14.80 5.08
N ARG A 260 13.94 -13.64 5.64
CA ARG A 260 14.69 -12.94 6.69
C ARG A 260 14.83 -13.78 7.97
N SER A 261 13.73 -14.35 8.47
CA SER A 261 13.70 -15.11 9.73
C SER A 261 14.59 -16.36 9.74
N THR A 262 15.03 -16.81 8.57
CA THR A 262 15.87 -18.02 8.43
C THR A 262 17.32 -17.72 8.06
N THR A 263 17.66 -16.43 7.86
CA THR A 263 19.03 -16.01 7.53
C THR A 263 19.82 -15.78 8.82
N SER A 264 20.70 -16.70 9.17
CA SER A 264 21.64 -16.54 10.29
C SER A 264 22.81 -15.66 9.89
N GLY A 265 22.70 -14.34 10.07
CA GLY A 265 23.77 -13.38 9.78
C GLY A 265 23.28 -12.06 9.19
N PRO A 266 24.19 -11.16 8.76
CA PRO A 266 23.80 -9.94 8.07
C PRO A 266 23.09 -10.28 6.76
N MET A 267 21.98 -9.59 6.49
CA MET A 267 21.20 -9.82 5.27
C MET A 267 22.03 -9.49 4.02
N PRO A 268 22.03 -10.35 2.99
CA PRO A 268 22.63 -10.03 1.70
C PRO A 268 22.02 -8.74 1.13
N PRO A 269 22.80 -7.87 0.45
CA PRO A 269 22.29 -6.63 -0.12
C PRO A 269 21.07 -6.82 -1.03
N GLY A 270 21.04 -7.89 -1.84
CA GLY A 270 19.89 -8.19 -2.71
C GLY A 270 18.60 -8.49 -1.95
N VAL A 271 18.68 -9.07 -0.74
CA VAL A 271 17.51 -9.33 0.12
C VAL A 271 16.99 -8.03 0.74
N ILE A 272 17.89 -7.11 1.09
CA ILE A 272 17.52 -5.79 1.61
C ILE A 272 16.78 -4.98 0.53
N ASP A 273 17.28 -4.97 -0.70
CA ASP A 273 16.61 -4.27 -1.81
C ASP A 273 15.25 -4.88 -2.13
N ALA A 274 15.14 -6.21 -2.08
CA ALA A 274 13.87 -6.92 -2.21
C ALA A 274 12.86 -6.49 -1.12
N LEU A 275 13.30 -6.41 0.13
CA LEU A 275 12.47 -5.99 1.26
C LEU A 275 12.01 -4.54 1.11
N ARG A 276 12.89 -3.65 0.64
CA ARG A 276 12.56 -2.23 0.39
C ARG A 276 11.46 -2.12 -0.66
N LEU A 277 11.58 -2.87 -1.75
CA LEU A 277 10.57 -2.94 -2.79
C LEU A 277 9.24 -3.52 -2.25
N ALA A 278 9.28 -4.62 -1.52
CA ALA A 278 8.06 -5.26 -1.00
C ALA A 278 7.33 -4.40 0.02
N LEU A 279 8.04 -3.69 0.90
CA LEU A 279 7.44 -2.77 1.86
C LEU A 279 6.80 -1.57 1.15
N ALA A 280 7.40 -1.09 0.07
CA ALA A 280 6.80 -0.04 -0.77
C ALA A 280 5.57 -0.53 -1.55
N VAL A 281 5.58 -1.77 -2.06
CA VAL A 281 4.38 -2.41 -2.64
C VAL A 281 3.29 -2.51 -1.58
N TYR A 282 3.64 -2.94 -0.35
CA TYR A 282 2.71 -3.04 0.76
C TYR A 282 2.08 -1.68 1.09
N ASP A 283 2.86 -0.60 1.15
CA ASP A 283 2.32 0.76 1.34
C ASP A 283 1.28 1.11 0.27
N LEU A 284 1.67 0.99 -1.01
CA LEU A 284 0.84 1.39 -2.14
C LEU A 284 -0.43 0.55 -2.30
N GLN A 285 -0.35 -0.76 -2.08
CA GLN A 285 -1.41 -1.71 -2.43
C GLN A 285 -2.21 -2.21 -1.22
N VAL A 286 -1.66 -2.09 0.00
CA VAL A 286 -2.28 -2.62 1.22
C VAL A 286 -2.50 -1.52 2.26
N ALA A 287 -1.44 -0.84 2.72
CA ALA A 287 -1.56 0.10 3.84
C ALA A 287 -2.44 1.32 3.53
N ARG A 288 -2.49 1.74 2.26
CA ARG A 288 -3.35 2.85 1.81
C ARG A 288 -4.80 2.44 1.52
N HIS A 289 -5.12 1.14 1.59
CA HIS A 289 -6.44 0.63 1.26
C HIS A 289 -7.42 0.86 2.44
N PRO A 290 -8.62 1.43 2.22
CA PRO A 290 -9.56 1.78 3.30
C PRO A 290 -10.03 0.58 4.15
N GLY A 291 -9.97 -0.63 3.60
CA GLY A 291 -10.38 -1.87 4.28
C GLY A 291 -9.31 -2.50 5.17
N THR A 292 -8.09 -1.95 5.21
CA THR A 292 -7.00 -2.52 6.01
C THR A 292 -6.99 -1.94 7.41
N ASP A 293 -6.97 -2.82 8.41
CA ASP A 293 -6.98 -2.43 9.82
C ASP A 293 -5.65 -1.75 10.24
N LEU A 294 -5.77 -0.72 11.08
CA LEU A 294 -4.62 0.08 11.53
C LEU A 294 -3.62 -0.77 12.33
N GLU A 295 -4.11 -1.59 13.27
CA GLU A 295 -3.23 -2.40 14.13
C GLU A 295 -2.44 -3.42 13.30
N THR A 296 -3.08 -4.01 12.28
CA THR A 296 -2.40 -4.90 11.33
C THR A 296 -1.22 -4.21 10.64
N ILE A 297 -1.39 -2.95 10.21
CA ILE A 297 -0.31 -2.18 9.56
C ILE A 297 0.79 -1.84 10.57
N LEU A 298 0.42 -1.49 11.81
CA LEU A 298 1.38 -1.22 12.88
C LEU A 298 2.21 -2.48 13.19
N ASP A 299 1.59 -3.65 13.31
CA ASP A 299 2.28 -4.91 13.58
C ASP A 299 3.28 -5.26 12.48
N VAL A 300 2.84 -5.23 11.21
CA VAL A 300 3.67 -5.52 10.05
C VAL A 300 4.88 -4.58 9.97
N THR A 301 4.65 -3.27 10.13
CA THR A 301 5.75 -2.29 10.07
C THR A 301 6.68 -2.35 11.28
N GLY A 302 6.24 -2.94 12.40
CA GLY A 302 7.03 -3.06 13.63
C GLY A 302 8.25 -3.94 13.48
N SER A 303 8.18 -4.96 12.63
CA SER A 303 9.27 -5.92 12.41
C SER A 303 10.53 -5.27 11.79
N PHE A 304 10.40 -4.06 11.23
CA PHE A 304 11.45 -3.28 10.57
C PHE A 304 11.98 -2.13 11.43
N LEU A 305 11.45 -1.95 12.64
CA LEU A 305 11.79 -0.85 13.51
C LEU A 305 12.52 -1.42 14.74
N SER A 306 13.84 -1.23 14.85
CA SER A 306 14.56 -1.60 16.07
C SER A 306 14.28 -0.56 17.17
N ASP A 307 14.03 -1.03 18.39
CA ASP A 307 14.02 -0.17 19.57
C ASP A 307 15.45 0.22 20.00
N ASP A 308 16.44 -0.59 19.60
CA ASP A 308 17.85 -0.39 19.92
C ASP A 308 18.58 0.28 18.74
N GLU A 309 19.05 1.51 18.94
CA GLU A 309 19.86 2.26 17.96
C GLU A 309 21.22 1.60 17.68
N SER A 310 21.63 0.61 18.49
CA SER A 310 22.90 -0.11 18.35
C SER A 310 22.83 -1.36 17.48
N GLU A 311 21.63 -1.84 17.12
CA GLU A 311 21.48 -2.91 16.13
C GLU A 311 21.41 -2.33 14.72
N PRO A 312 22.31 -2.73 13.79
CA PRO A 312 22.35 -2.18 12.44
C PRO A 312 21.20 -2.77 11.61
N GLY A 313 19.98 -2.25 11.80
CA GLY A 313 18.89 -2.38 10.84
C GLY A 313 19.16 -1.53 9.59
N ASP A 314 18.57 -1.90 8.45
CA ASP A 314 18.67 -1.08 7.25
C ASP A 314 17.91 0.23 7.42
N ALA A 315 18.61 1.37 7.31
CA ALA A 315 18.03 2.69 7.58
C ALA A 315 16.90 3.05 6.61
N ILE A 316 16.94 2.57 5.37
CA ILE A 316 15.88 2.82 4.38
C ILE A 316 14.64 1.99 4.69
N LEU A 317 14.78 0.73 5.12
CA LEU A 317 13.64 -0.07 5.60
C LEU A 317 12.99 0.56 6.83
N ALA A 318 13.80 0.96 7.82
CA ALA A 318 13.30 1.63 9.01
C ALA A 318 12.61 2.96 8.67
N PHE A 319 13.15 3.70 7.69
CA PHE A 319 12.53 4.92 7.17
C PHE A 319 11.15 4.62 6.58
N LEU A 320 11.06 3.66 5.66
CA LEU A 320 9.82 3.31 4.97
C LEU A 320 8.76 2.85 5.97
N ALA A 321 9.14 2.02 6.94
CA ALA A 321 8.24 1.56 8.00
C ALA A 321 7.72 2.72 8.86
N ALA A 322 8.61 3.64 9.28
CA ALA A 322 8.22 4.82 10.05
C ALA A 322 7.32 5.78 9.24
N ASP A 323 7.60 5.96 7.95
CA ASP A 323 6.82 6.79 7.03
C ASP A 323 5.41 6.21 6.79
N ILE A 324 5.30 4.89 6.58
CA ILE A 324 4.01 4.18 6.48
C ILE A 324 3.20 4.38 7.77
N ARG A 325 3.79 4.09 8.95
CA ARG A 325 3.14 4.30 10.25
C ARG A 325 2.65 5.74 10.39
N SER A 326 3.49 6.70 10.02
CA SER A 326 3.16 8.12 10.06
C SER A 326 1.94 8.44 9.17
N ARG A 327 1.88 7.94 7.93
CA ARG A 327 0.73 8.14 7.03
C ARG A 327 -0.57 7.53 7.57
N VAL A 328 -0.54 6.28 8.01
CA VAL A 328 -1.77 5.58 8.44
C VAL A 328 -2.33 6.17 9.74
N LEU A 329 -1.45 6.61 10.65
CA LEU A 329 -1.85 7.35 11.86
C LEU A 329 -2.45 8.70 11.52
N LEU A 330 -1.93 9.41 10.50
CA LEU A 330 -2.52 10.66 10.03
C LEU A 330 -3.93 10.44 9.48
N HIS A 331 -4.12 9.39 8.68
CA HIS A 331 -5.44 9.02 8.16
C HIS A 331 -6.43 8.61 9.25
N ALA A 332 -5.94 8.01 10.35
CA ALA A 332 -6.73 7.71 11.54
C ALA A 332 -6.99 8.92 12.46
N GLY A 333 -6.57 10.14 12.06
CA GLY A 333 -6.74 11.36 12.85
C GLY A 333 -5.80 11.49 14.06
N ARG A 334 -4.76 10.65 14.15
CA ARG A 334 -3.76 10.62 15.23
C ARG A 334 -2.54 11.47 14.88
N SER A 335 -2.76 12.75 14.53
CA SER A 335 -1.71 13.65 14.01
C SER A 335 -0.48 13.82 14.93
N PRO A 336 -0.59 13.91 16.28
CA PRO A 336 0.57 13.97 17.16
C PRO A 336 1.46 12.71 17.11
N GLU A 337 0.85 11.54 16.98
CA GLU A 337 1.56 10.27 16.85
C GLU A 337 2.19 10.13 15.47
N SER A 338 1.45 10.51 14.43
CA SER A 338 1.96 10.63 13.07
C SER A 338 3.21 11.51 13.00
N ALA A 339 3.21 12.65 13.70
CA ALA A 339 4.36 13.55 13.79
C ALA A 339 5.57 12.95 14.52
N THR A 340 5.33 12.11 15.53
CA THR A 340 6.39 11.39 16.22
C THR A 340 7.06 10.36 15.32
N TRP A 341 6.27 9.60 14.55
CA TRP A 341 6.81 8.70 13.54
C TRP A 341 7.48 9.42 12.38
N ASN A 342 6.95 10.58 11.96
CA ASN A 342 7.60 11.39 10.93
C ASN A 342 8.96 11.90 11.40
N ARG A 343 9.10 12.36 12.65
CA ARG A 343 10.41 12.73 13.22
C ARG A 343 11.40 11.57 13.21
N ARG A 344 10.94 10.35 13.51
CA ARG A 344 11.77 9.13 13.38
C ARG A 344 12.17 8.87 11.93
N ALA A 345 11.26 9.00 10.97
CA ALA A 345 11.61 8.88 9.55
C ALA A 345 12.65 9.93 9.15
N ILE A 346 12.46 11.18 9.56
CA ILE A 346 13.41 12.28 9.27
C ILE A 346 14.80 12.01 9.84
N SER A 347 14.92 11.47 11.06
CA SER A 347 16.22 11.19 11.66
C SER A 347 17.03 10.10 10.92
N LEU A 348 16.36 9.28 10.11
CA LEU A 348 16.94 8.24 9.27
C LEU A 348 17.35 8.73 7.88
N LEU A 349 16.93 9.93 7.47
CA LEU A 349 17.34 10.51 6.19
C LEU A 349 18.86 10.70 6.11
N GLY A 350 19.43 10.35 4.97
CA GLY A 350 20.87 10.44 4.73
C GLY A 350 21.71 9.34 5.40
N ARG A 351 21.09 8.37 6.11
CA ARG A 351 21.78 7.23 6.71
C ARG A 351 21.91 6.01 5.77
N GLY A 352 21.81 6.22 4.47
CA GLY A 352 21.96 5.20 3.43
C GLY A 352 21.77 5.78 2.04
N ASP A 353 22.21 5.04 1.02
CA ASP A 353 21.98 5.41 -0.37
C ASP A 353 20.51 5.23 -0.74
N LEU A 354 19.93 6.26 -1.36
CA LEU A 354 18.56 6.18 -1.83
C LEU A 354 18.46 5.14 -2.96
N PRO A 355 17.45 4.27 -2.95
CA PRO A 355 17.19 3.35 -4.03
C PRO A 355 16.90 4.13 -5.33
N SER A 356 17.29 3.57 -6.48
CA SER A 356 16.95 4.16 -7.77
C SER A 356 15.47 4.00 -8.12
N GLY A 357 14.97 4.84 -9.04
CA GLY A 357 13.62 4.71 -9.58
C GLY A 357 12.53 5.22 -8.64
N LEU A 358 11.32 4.66 -8.76
CA LEU A 358 10.11 5.16 -8.10
C LEU A 358 10.21 5.19 -6.57
N LEU A 359 10.91 4.21 -5.97
CA LEU A 359 11.11 4.18 -4.53
C LEU A 359 12.01 5.33 -4.07
N GLY A 360 13.05 5.67 -4.83
CA GLY A 360 13.89 6.85 -4.54
C GLY A 360 13.11 8.15 -4.69
N ASP A 361 12.31 8.25 -5.76
CA ASP A 361 11.47 9.42 -6.03
C ASP A 361 10.45 9.64 -4.90
N HIS A 362 9.80 8.58 -4.40
CA HIS A 362 8.91 8.63 -3.23
C HIS A 362 9.60 9.24 -2.00
N LEU A 363 10.80 8.73 -1.66
CA LEU A 363 11.59 9.20 -0.52
C LEU A 363 12.01 10.67 -0.66
N LEU A 364 12.35 11.09 -1.87
CA LEU A 364 12.81 12.45 -2.17
C LEU A 364 11.67 13.48 -2.18
N TYR A 365 10.53 13.12 -2.76
CA TYR A 365 9.52 14.11 -3.15
C TYR A 365 8.15 13.91 -2.48
N GLU A 366 7.74 12.68 -2.16
CA GLU A 366 6.46 12.43 -1.46
C GLU A 366 6.60 12.67 0.06
N HIS A 367 7.71 12.25 0.66
CA HIS A 367 7.92 12.42 2.10
C HIS A 367 7.90 13.91 2.56
N PRO A 368 8.56 14.88 1.88
CA PRO A 368 8.44 16.29 2.25
C PRO A 368 6.99 16.81 2.20
N ALA A 369 6.20 16.35 1.23
CA ALA A 369 4.78 16.68 1.15
C ALA A 369 4.01 16.14 2.36
N HIS A 370 4.23 14.88 2.72
CA HIS A 370 3.65 14.27 3.92
C HIS A 370 4.01 15.02 5.21
N ALA A 371 5.29 15.33 5.42
CA ALA A 371 5.76 16.10 6.57
C ALA A 371 5.09 17.49 6.64
N SER A 372 4.91 18.14 5.48
CA SER A 372 4.20 19.42 5.40
C SER A 372 2.70 19.30 5.69
N VAL A 373 2.04 18.18 5.35
CA VAL A 373 0.64 17.94 5.72
C VAL A 373 0.51 17.78 7.24
N ILE A 374 1.39 17.02 7.87
CA ILE A 374 1.41 16.89 9.34
C ILE A 374 1.60 18.25 10.01
N ALA A 375 2.53 19.06 9.52
CA ALA A 375 2.75 20.41 10.03
C ALA A 375 1.48 21.27 9.96
N MET A 376 0.78 21.26 8.83
CA MET A 376 -0.51 21.96 8.68
C MET A 376 -1.56 21.45 9.66
N ASP A 377 -1.68 20.13 9.82
CA ASP A 377 -2.62 19.51 10.77
C ASP A 377 -2.28 19.85 12.23
N LEU A 378 -1.01 20.09 12.55
CA LEU A 378 -0.57 20.59 13.87
C LEU A 378 -0.69 22.11 14.03
N GLY A 379 -1.14 22.84 13.01
CA GLY A 379 -1.29 24.31 13.04
C GLY A 379 0.01 25.08 12.81
N ILE A 380 1.03 24.44 12.25
CA ILE A 380 2.23 25.10 11.72
C ILE A 380 1.91 25.42 10.26
N LEU A 381 1.79 26.71 9.94
CA LEU A 381 1.41 27.18 8.60
C LEU A 381 2.51 28.03 7.95
N GLU A 382 3.31 28.73 8.76
CA GLU A 382 4.37 29.60 8.27
C GLU A 382 5.67 28.80 8.07
N PRO A 383 6.41 29.04 6.98
CA PRO A 383 7.69 28.39 6.73
C PRO A 383 8.83 28.97 7.57
N ASP A 384 8.61 30.11 8.24
CA ASP A 384 9.60 30.82 9.04
C ASP A 384 9.67 30.27 10.48
N GLY A 385 10.88 30.25 11.06
CA GLY A 385 11.14 29.71 12.41
C GLY A 385 11.56 28.24 12.43
N ASP A 386 11.88 27.73 13.62
CA ASP A 386 12.43 26.37 13.80
C ASP A 386 11.42 25.28 13.39
N ASP A 387 10.13 25.50 13.67
CA ASP A 387 9.05 24.55 13.36
C ASP A 387 8.64 24.53 11.87
N GLY A 388 9.04 25.54 11.08
CA GLY A 388 8.69 25.69 9.66
C GLY A 388 9.50 24.80 8.71
N GLU A 389 10.40 23.96 9.23
CA GLU A 389 11.28 23.10 8.43
C GLU A 389 10.55 22.16 7.44
N PRO A 390 9.43 21.50 7.80
CA PRO A 390 8.70 20.65 6.84
C PRO A 390 8.25 21.41 5.59
N HIS A 391 7.86 22.67 5.76
CA HIS A 391 7.42 23.53 4.68
C HIS A 391 8.56 23.96 3.75
N ARG A 392 9.74 24.29 4.32
CA ARG A 392 10.93 24.63 3.54
C ARG A 392 11.44 23.44 2.73
N ARG A 393 11.40 22.24 3.30
CA ARG A 393 11.78 21.01 2.59
C ARG A 393 10.84 20.69 1.43
N LEU A 394 9.54 20.90 1.60
CA LEU A 394 8.59 20.79 0.50
C LEU A 394 8.89 21.81 -0.61
N ASP A 395 9.13 23.07 -0.24
CA ASP A 395 9.42 24.12 -1.22
C ASP A 395 10.72 23.81 -1.99
N ALA A 396 11.77 23.37 -1.31
CA ALA A 396 13.02 22.94 -1.95
C ALA A 396 12.85 21.73 -2.88
N ALA A 397 11.97 20.77 -2.52
CA ALA A 397 11.65 19.63 -3.38
C ALA A 397 10.92 20.05 -4.66
N ILE A 398 10.02 21.04 -4.57
CA ILE A 398 9.35 21.62 -5.75
C ILE A 398 10.38 22.33 -6.64
N ASP A 399 11.27 23.13 -6.04
CA ASP A 399 12.29 23.88 -6.78
C ASP A 399 13.29 22.94 -7.50
N ASP A 400 13.69 21.83 -6.89
CA ASP A 400 14.51 20.78 -7.55
C ASP A 400 13.79 20.18 -8.76
N LEU A 401 12.51 19.83 -8.61
CA LEU A 401 11.69 19.29 -9.70
C LEU A 401 11.39 20.32 -10.80
N ASP A 402 11.40 21.62 -10.49
CA ASP A 402 11.24 22.69 -11.48
C ASP A 402 12.53 22.96 -12.26
N GLY A 403 13.69 22.75 -11.64
CA GLY A 403 15.00 22.96 -12.24
C GLY A 403 15.51 21.84 -13.16
N ARG A 404 14.73 20.75 -13.35
CA ARG A 404 15.21 19.51 -13.95
C ARG A 404 14.31 18.98 -15.05
N TRP A 405 14.88 18.11 -15.88
CA TRP A 405 14.08 17.29 -16.80
C TRP A 405 13.51 16.11 -16.00
N CYS A 406 12.18 16.03 -15.94
CA CYS A 406 11.46 15.07 -15.09
C CYS A 406 10.88 13.91 -15.90
N THR A 407 10.86 12.73 -15.29
CA THR A 407 10.04 11.60 -15.76
C THR A 407 8.55 11.89 -15.55
N ARG A 408 7.65 11.10 -16.18
CA ARG A 408 6.19 11.21 -15.95
C ARG A 408 5.82 11.10 -14.47
N HIS A 409 6.46 10.18 -13.74
CA HIS A 409 6.24 10.00 -12.31
C HIS A 409 6.72 11.20 -11.49
N GLN A 410 7.90 11.74 -11.78
CA GLN A 410 8.40 12.94 -11.10
C GLN A 410 7.52 14.17 -11.34
N VAL A 411 6.90 14.29 -12.52
CA VAL A 411 5.88 15.34 -12.76
C VAL A 411 4.63 15.11 -11.90
N LEU A 412 4.19 13.86 -11.74
CA LEU A 412 3.07 13.53 -10.84
C LEU A 412 3.41 13.91 -9.38
N LEU A 413 4.61 13.57 -8.89
CA LEU A 413 5.06 13.95 -7.56
C LEU A 413 5.18 15.46 -7.40
N ARG A 414 5.63 16.18 -8.44
CA ARG A 414 5.63 17.65 -8.47
C ARG A 414 4.22 18.22 -8.31
N LEU A 415 3.24 17.65 -9.02
CA LEU A 415 1.83 18.04 -8.90
C LEU A 415 1.31 17.82 -7.47
N PHE A 416 1.61 16.67 -6.85
CA PHE A 416 1.22 16.40 -5.45
C PHE A 416 1.90 17.35 -4.46
N ALA A 417 3.19 17.63 -4.64
CA ALA A 417 3.92 18.60 -3.82
C ALA A 417 3.32 20.01 -3.94
N ARG A 418 3.01 20.45 -5.17
CA ARG A 418 2.31 21.72 -5.42
C ARG A 418 0.91 21.76 -4.83
N ASN A 419 0.14 20.68 -4.90
CA ASN A 419 -1.16 20.61 -4.23
C ASN A 419 -1.04 20.77 -2.71
N THR A 420 -0.01 20.19 -2.09
CA THR A 420 0.25 20.39 -0.65
C THR A 420 0.61 21.84 -0.35
N ARG A 421 1.46 22.48 -1.17
CA ARG A 421 1.81 23.90 -1.03
C ARG A 421 0.63 24.83 -1.28
N TRP A 422 -0.21 24.53 -2.27
CA TRP A 422 -1.49 25.20 -2.53
C TRP A 422 -2.35 25.19 -1.28
N ARG A 423 -2.53 24.02 -0.64
CA ARG A 423 -3.36 23.89 0.56
C ARG A 423 -2.81 24.75 1.72
N ARG A 424 -1.49 24.76 1.92
CA ARG A 424 -0.83 25.64 2.90
C ARG A 424 -1.14 27.11 2.62
N ARG A 425 -0.91 27.55 1.38
CA ARG A 425 -1.18 28.93 0.93
C ARG A 425 -2.65 29.30 1.06
N LEU A 426 -3.56 28.36 0.79
CA LEU A 426 -5.01 28.56 0.92
C LEU A 426 -5.42 28.77 2.38
N HIS A 427 -4.85 28.00 3.32
CA HIS A 427 -5.05 28.21 4.75
C HIS A 427 -4.52 29.58 5.18
N GLN A 428 -3.33 29.97 4.73
CA GLN A 428 -2.77 31.29 5.02
C GLN A 428 -3.60 32.44 4.41
N ALA A 429 -4.10 32.28 3.19
CA ALA A 429 -4.94 33.27 2.52
C ALA A 429 -6.23 33.52 3.31
N ARG A 430 -6.90 32.47 3.81
CA ARG A 430 -8.07 32.63 4.68
C ARG A 430 -7.70 33.26 6.01
N TRP A 431 -6.65 32.74 6.63
CA TRP A 431 -6.20 33.17 7.94
C TRP A 431 -5.91 34.69 7.97
N HIS A 432 -5.17 35.18 6.98
CA HIS A 432 -4.75 36.58 6.86
C HIS A 432 -5.69 37.46 6.02
N LEU A 433 -6.76 36.88 5.45
CA LEU A 433 -7.62 37.52 4.44
C LEU A 433 -6.82 38.12 3.27
N ASP A 434 -5.86 37.34 2.76
CA ASP A 434 -4.83 37.76 1.81
C ASP A 434 -5.12 37.21 0.39
N ALA A 435 -5.55 38.11 -0.50
CA ALA A 435 -5.87 37.79 -1.88
C ALA A 435 -4.63 37.47 -2.74
N ASP A 436 -3.46 38.05 -2.44
CA ASP A 436 -2.24 37.78 -3.20
C ASP A 436 -1.77 36.34 -2.95
N ARG A 437 -1.90 35.85 -1.71
CA ARG A 437 -1.67 34.44 -1.38
C ARG A 437 -2.66 33.51 -2.06
N LEU A 438 -3.91 33.94 -2.24
CA LEU A 438 -4.89 33.17 -3.02
C LEU A 438 -4.44 33.03 -4.48
N VAL A 439 -4.01 34.11 -5.13
CA VAL A 439 -3.47 34.07 -6.50
C VAL A 439 -2.24 33.16 -6.59
N ALA A 440 -1.32 33.24 -5.62
CA ALA A 440 -0.16 32.35 -5.56
C ALA A 440 -0.55 30.88 -5.35
N ALA A 441 -1.61 30.61 -4.59
CA ALA A 441 -2.17 29.27 -4.43
C ALA A 441 -2.73 28.76 -5.78
N GLU A 442 -3.48 29.59 -6.50
CA GLU A 442 -4.03 29.21 -7.82
C GLU A 442 -2.94 28.75 -8.79
N ALA A 443 -1.81 29.43 -8.83
CA ALA A 443 -0.69 29.06 -9.70
C ALA A 443 -0.15 27.64 -9.40
N ASP A 444 -0.10 27.23 -8.13
CA ASP A 444 0.28 25.87 -7.75
C ASP A 444 -0.79 24.86 -8.13
N LEU A 445 -2.06 25.18 -7.86
CA LEU A 445 -3.18 24.27 -8.13
C LEU A 445 -3.36 24.00 -9.63
N MET A 446 -3.29 25.04 -10.44
CA MET A 446 -3.55 24.99 -11.88
C MET A 446 -2.33 24.55 -12.69
N ALA A 447 -1.22 24.24 -12.03
CA ALA A 447 -0.04 23.68 -12.65
C ALA A 447 -0.37 22.35 -13.37
N GLU A 448 0.26 22.13 -14.52
CA GLU A 448 0.11 20.90 -15.32
C GLU A 448 -1.34 20.59 -15.72
N ARG A 449 -2.25 21.57 -15.73
CA ARG A 449 -3.69 21.37 -16.02
C ARG A 449 -3.94 20.57 -17.30
N ASP A 450 -3.21 20.89 -18.36
CA ASP A 450 -3.35 20.22 -19.66
C ASP A 450 -2.95 18.73 -19.62
N ARG A 451 -2.27 18.30 -18.56
CA ARG A 451 -1.77 16.95 -18.34
C ARG A 451 -2.48 16.22 -17.20
N TRP A 452 -3.49 16.81 -16.56
CA TRP A 452 -4.17 16.16 -15.43
C TRP A 452 -4.78 14.81 -15.79
N HIS A 453 -5.34 14.64 -16.99
CA HIS A 453 -5.86 13.35 -17.42
C HIS A 453 -4.73 12.30 -17.53
N GLU A 454 -3.63 12.66 -18.21
CA GLU A 454 -2.44 11.82 -18.34
C GLU A 454 -1.87 11.46 -16.96
N LEU A 455 -1.72 12.43 -16.06
CA LEU A 455 -1.04 12.22 -14.79
C LEU A 455 -1.93 11.53 -13.75
N LEU A 456 -3.19 11.94 -13.62
CA LEU A 456 -4.07 11.48 -12.53
C LEU A 456 -4.90 10.27 -12.93
N ALA A 457 -5.54 10.28 -14.11
CA ALA A 457 -6.35 9.14 -14.53
C ALA A 457 -5.48 7.99 -15.05
N GLU A 458 -4.66 8.24 -16.06
CA GLU A 458 -3.90 7.16 -16.70
C GLU A 458 -2.69 6.70 -15.88
N HIS A 459 -1.94 7.62 -15.27
CA HIS A 459 -0.72 7.24 -14.55
C HIS A 459 -0.99 6.88 -13.10
N ALA A 460 -1.60 7.76 -12.31
CA ALA A 460 -1.84 7.52 -10.89
C ALA A 460 -2.91 6.45 -10.66
N THR A 461 -4.09 6.58 -11.28
CA THR A 461 -5.20 5.63 -11.10
C THR A 461 -4.97 4.33 -11.87
N ASP A 462 -4.80 4.35 -13.20
CA ASP A 462 -4.73 3.10 -13.98
C ASP A 462 -3.36 2.40 -13.84
N GLY A 463 -2.26 3.17 -13.90
CA GLY A 463 -0.89 2.64 -13.89
C GLY A 463 -0.39 2.26 -12.50
N LEU A 464 -0.47 3.18 -11.53
CA LEU A 464 0.06 2.99 -10.18
C LEU A 464 -0.98 2.46 -9.19
N ARG A 465 -2.27 2.45 -9.57
CA ARG A 465 -3.39 2.03 -8.72
C ARG A 465 -3.50 2.82 -7.41
N MET A 466 -3.20 4.11 -7.47
CA MET A 466 -3.38 5.01 -6.33
C MET A 466 -4.88 5.28 -6.13
N GLY A 467 -5.49 4.64 -5.14
CA GLY A 467 -6.93 4.76 -4.89
C GLY A 467 -7.41 6.14 -4.40
N ASN A 468 -6.48 7.00 -3.97
CA ASN A 468 -6.82 8.20 -3.20
C ASN A 468 -6.36 9.51 -3.88
N SER A 469 -5.73 9.42 -5.07
CA SER A 469 -5.13 10.56 -5.77
C SER A 469 -5.48 10.50 -7.25
N ASP A 470 -6.67 11.00 -7.59
CA ASP A 470 -7.28 10.90 -8.91
C ASP A 470 -7.71 12.29 -9.44
N LEU A 471 -8.31 12.28 -10.63
CA LEU A 471 -8.82 13.49 -11.26
C LEU A 471 -9.99 14.12 -10.48
N SER A 472 -10.85 13.29 -9.89
CA SER A 472 -11.98 13.74 -9.05
C SER A 472 -11.50 14.60 -7.87
N ARG A 473 -10.42 14.17 -7.22
CA ARG A 473 -9.79 14.86 -6.11
C ARG A 473 -9.18 16.20 -6.53
N GLN A 474 -8.55 16.27 -7.71
CA GLN A 474 -8.03 17.53 -8.25
C GLN A 474 -9.17 18.54 -8.51
N TRP A 475 -10.31 18.08 -9.02
CA TRP A 475 -11.50 18.92 -9.19
C TRP A 475 -12.06 19.45 -7.87
N ASN A 476 -12.04 18.63 -6.81
CA ASN A 476 -12.43 19.09 -5.47
C ASN A 476 -11.50 20.20 -4.95
N TYR A 477 -10.20 20.16 -5.28
CA TYR A 477 -9.30 21.25 -4.93
C TYR A 477 -9.64 22.55 -5.67
N VAL A 478 -10.05 22.47 -6.94
CA VAL A 478 -10.55 23.64 -7.70
C VAL A 478 -11.80 24.24 -7.03
N LEU A 479 -12.76 23.40 -6.63
CA LEU A 479 -13.97 23.85 -5.95
C LEU A 479 -13.64 24.50 -4.60
N GLU A 480 -12.75 23.91 -3.81
CA GLU A 480 -12.31 24.48 -2.53
C GLU A 480 -11.59 25.84 -2.71
N HIS A 481 -10.80 25.96 -3.78
CA HIS A 481 -10.15 27.22 -4.13
C HIS A 481 -11.17 28.31 -4.48
N LEU A 482 -12.14 28.02 -5.37
CA LEU A 482 -13.20 28.95 -5.76
C LEU A 482 -14.10 29.35 -4.59
N VAL A 483 -14.38 28.42 -3.68
CA VAL A 483 -15.08 28.71 -2.43
C VAL A 483 -14.29 29.69 -1.57
N THR A 484 -12.97 29.54 -1.51
CA THR A 484 -12.10 30.46 -0.75
C THR A 484 -12.08 31.84 -1.39
N ASP A 485 -12.00 31.90 -2.72
CA ASP A 485 -12.12 33.14 -3.51
C ASP A 485 -13.43 33.87 -3.19
N ALA A 486 -14.55 33.14 -3.17
CA ALA A 486 -15.86 33.67 -2.78
C ALA A 486 -15.87 34.21 -1.35
N ALA A 487 -15.29 33.47 -0.40
CA ALA A 487 -15.23 33.85 1.00
C ALA A 487 -14.40 35.11 1.25
N LEU A 488 -13.34 35.33 0.47
CA LEU A 488 -12.48 36.51 0.55
C LEU A 488 -13.05 37.71 -0.22
N THR A 489 -13.77 37.47 -1.32
CA THR A 489 -14.40 38.53 -2.13
C THR A 489 -15.52 39.23 -1.37
N ASP A 490 -16.38 38.47 -0.67
CA ASP A 490 -17.50 39.03 0.08
C ASP A 490 -17.73 38.22 1.38
N PRO A 491 -16.95 38.51 2.45
CA PRO A 491 -17.01 37.76 3.71
C PRO A 491 -18.38 37.79 4.38
N GLU A 492 -19.08 38.93 4.35
CA GLU A 492 -20.40 39.07 4.96
C GLU A 492 -21.42 38.20 4.26
N ARG A 493 -21.42 38.23 2.92
CA ARG A 493 -22.27 37.37 2.10
C ARG A 493 -21.91 35.89 2.26
N PHE A 494 -20.64 35.55 2.44
CA PHE A 494 -20.23 34.16 2.69
C PHE A 494 -20.77 33.63 4.01
N VAL A 495 -20.86 34.47 5.04
CA VAL A 495 -21.43 34.12 6.35
C VAL A 495 -22.95 34.04 6.31
N ASP A 496 -23.62 34.83 5.46
CA ASP A 496 -25.05 34.71 5.24
C ASP A 496 -25.40 33.36 4.59
N ARG A 497 -26.06 32.52 5.39
CA ARG A 497 -26.52 31.18 4.99
C ARG A 497 -27.39 31.19 3.72
N ARG A 498 -28.18 32.25 3.51
CA ARG A 498 -29.15 32.33 2.40
C ARG A 498 -28.57 33.01 1.17
N ALA A 499 -27.37 33.57 1.27
CA ALA A 499 -26.75 34.22 0.14
C ALA A 499 -26.08 33.18 -0.78
N GLY A 500 -26.38 33.30 -2.08
CA GLY A 500 -25.64 32.58 -3.11
C GLY A 500 -24.25 33.16 -3.33
N SER A 501 -23.38 32.38 -3.97
CA SER A 501 -22.01 32.79 -4.30
C SER A 501 -21.92 34.14 -5.04
N PRO A 502 -20.88 34.97 -4.78
CA PRO A 502 -20.59 36.15 -5.57
C PRO A 502 -20.31 35.82 -7.05
N GLY A 503 -20.52 36.81 -7.94
CA GLY A 503 -20.48 36.61 -9.40
C GLY A 503 -19.15 36.09 -9.94
N GLY A 504 -18.02 36.61 -9.48
CA GLY A 504 -16.69 36.25 -10.00
C GLY A 504 -16.36 34.75 -9.92
N PRO A 505 -16.35 34.12 -8.73
CA PRO A 505 -16.10 32.68 -8.59
C PRO A 505 -17.10 31.81 -9.35
N ARG A 506 -18.38 32.23 -9.40
CA ARG A 506 -19.41 31.55 -10.19
C ARG A 506 -19.11 31.59 -11.68
N GLU A 507 -18.77 32.76 -12.23
CA GLU A 507 -18.40 32.93 -13.64
C GLU A 507 -17.17 32.09 -14.01
N ARG A 508 -16.17 32.04 -13.11
CA ARG A 508 -14.99 31.18 -13.28
C ARG A 508 -15.36 29.70 -13.35
N LEU A 509 -16.23 29.22 -12.46
CA LEU A 509 -16.74 27.85 -12.49
C LEU A 509 -17.49 27.56 -13.81
N LEU A 510 -18.36 28.47 -14.24
CA LEU A 510 -19.09 28.36 -15.52
C LEU A 510 -18.15 28.29 -16.73
N GLY A 511 -16.96 28.91 -16.63
CA GLY A 511 -15.89 28.83 -17.61
C GLY A 511 -15.11 27.52 -17.64
N MET A 512 -15.48 26.51 -16.82
CA MET A 512 -14.79 25.21 -16.75
C MET A 512 -15.73 24.04 -17.13
N PRO A 513 -15.97 23.78 -18.42
CA PRO A 513 -16.92 22.76 -18.87
C PRO A 513 -16.66 21.35 -18.33
N ALA A 514 -15.39 20.95 -18.20
CA ALA A 514 -15.00 19.65 -17.66
C ALA A 514 -15.41 19.47 -16.18
N LEU A 515 -15.25 20.52 -15.36
CA LEU A 515 -15.65 20.50 -13.96
C LEU A 515 -17.19 20.52 -13.81
N LEU A 516 -17.89 21.25 -14.68
CA LEU A 516 -19.35 21.23 -14.71
C LEU A 516 -19.89 19.83 -15.06
N GLU A 517 -19.25 19.14 -16.01
CA GLU A 517 -19.64 17.77 -16.35
C GLU A 517 -19.40 16.80 -15.20
N GLU A 518 -18.25 16.91 -14.54
CA GLU A 518 -17.94 16.13 -13.34
C GLU A 518 -18.99 16.33 -12.23
N LEU A 519 -19.40 17.57 -11.97
CA LEU A 519 -20.47 17.85 -10.99
C LEU A 519 -21.80 17.21 -11.38
N ARG A 520 -22.16 17.18 -12.68
CA ARG A 520 -23.37 16.51 -13.16
C ARG A 520 -23.28 15.00 -12.96
N VAL A 521 -22.16 14.39 -13.30
CA VAL A 521 -21.94 12.94 -13.12
C VAL A 521 -22.11 12.55 -11.65
N ARG A 522 -21.50 13.31 -10.73
CA ARG A 522 -21.62 13.06 -9.28
C ARG A 522 -23.06 13.22 -8.76
N ALA A 523 -23.82 14.16 -9.29
CA ALA A 523 -25.21 14.37 -8.90
C ALA A 523 -26.13 13.18 -9.27
N LEU A 524 -25.76 12.35 -10.24
CA LEU A 524 -26.55 11.18 -10.65
C LEU A 524 -26.56 10.05 -9.62
N ASP A 525 -25.52 9.94 -8.78
CA ASP A 525 -25.40 8.89 -7.76
C ASP A 525 -24.72 9.41 -6.49
N VAL A 526 -25.41 10.34 -5.81
CA VAL A 526 -24.99 10.89 -4.51
C VAL A 526 -24.82 9.77 -3.46
N GLY A 527 -25.54 8.66 -3.61
CA GLY A 527 -25.47 7.49 -2.74
C GLY A 527 -24.07 6.86 -2.70
N SER A 528 -23.40 6.81 -3.84
CA SER A 528 -22.07 6.19 -4.01
C SER A 528 -20.89 7.09 -3.62
N LEU A 529 -21.11 8.39 -3.41
CA LEU A 529 -20.02 9.35 -3.23
C LEU A 529 -19.31 9.19 -1.88
N SER A 530 -17.99 9.37 -1.90
CA SER A 530 -17.21 9.52 -0.68
C SER A 530 -17.59 10.82 0.07
N ALA A 531 -17.31 10.91 1.36
CA ALA A 531 -17.54 12.14 2.13
C ALA A 531 -16.79 13.35 1.56
N PHE A 532 -15.66 13.12 0.87
CA PHE A 532 -14.85 14.15 0.23
C PHE A 532 -15.48 14.65 -1.07
N ASP A 533 -15.96 13.73 -1.92
CA ASP A 533 -16.64 14.08 -3.18
C ASP A 533 -18.00 14.71 -2.95
N LEU A 534 -18.71 14.25 -1.91
CA LEU A 534 -19.97 14.85 -1.46
C LEU A 534 -19.76 16.30 -1.03
N ARG A 535 -18.70 16.59 -0.26
CA ARG A 535 -18.33 17.97 0.09
C ARG A 535 -18.10 18.80 -1.17
N GLY A 536 -17.35 18.27 -2.14
CA GLY A 536 -17.11 18.95 -3.41
C GLY A 536 -18.40 19.24 -4.18
N LEU A 537 -19.30 18.27 -4.29
CA LEU A 537 -20.60 18.44 -4.94
C LEU A 537 -21.42 19.58 -4.30
N LEU A 538 -21.55 19.58 -2.97
CA LEU A 538 -22.26 20.63 -2.24
C LEU A 538 -21.61 22.01 -2.39
N GLN A 539 -20.28 22.09 -2.41
CA GLN A 539 -19.55 23.33 -2.72
C GLN A 539 -19.86 23.82 -4.14
N GLY A 540 -19.85 22.92 -5.12
CA GLY A 540 -20.19 23.22 -6.51
C GLY A 540 -21.62 23.76 -6.67
N TRP A 541 -22.60 23.12 -6.03
CA TRP A 541 -23.99 23.59 -6.01
C TRP A 541 -24.13 24.99 -5.39
N TRP A 542 -23.46 25.23 -4.26
CA TRP A 542 -23.48 26.56 -3.63
C TRP A 542 -22.84 27.63 -4.54
N LEU A 543 -21.72 27.31 -5.21
CA LEU A 543 -21.05 28.20 -6.16
C LEU A 543 -21.95 28.55 -7.36
N LEU A 544 -22.70 27.58 -7.86
CA LEU A 544 -23.63 27.77 -8.99
C LEU A 544 -24.92 28.49 -8.59
N GLY A 545 -25.28 28.46 -7.30
CA GLY A 545 -26.58 28.89 -6.80
C GLY A 545 -27.70 27.94 -7.23
N GLU A 546 -27.36 26.69 -7.52
CA GLU A 546 -28.25 25.65 -8.02
C GLU A 546 -28.05 24.40 -7.15
N ALA A 547 -29.11 23.89 -6.54
CA ALA A 547 -29.08 22.64 -5.81
C ALA A 547 -30.21 21.73 -6.32
N ASP A 548 -29.95 20.43 -6.33
CA ASP A 548 -30.99 19.44 -6.60
C ASP A 548 -31.66 19.06 -5.27
N ASP A 549 -32.84 19.64 -5.04
CA ASP A 549 -33.61 19.42 -3.81
C ASP A 549 -33.95 17.94 -3.58
N ALA A 550 -34.18 17.16 -4.65
CA ALA A 550 -34.46 15.72 -4.54
C ALA A 550 -33.21 14.95 -4.10
N ALA A 551 -32.05 15.26 -4.68
CA ALA A 551 -30.78 14.65 -4.29
C ALA A 551 -30.35 15.05 -2.87
N LEU A 552 -30.64 16.28 -2.42
CA LEU A 552 -30.45 16.71 -1.04
C LEU A 552 -31.34 15.92 -0.06
N ASP A 553 -32.62 15.73 -0.40
CA ASP A 553 -33.54 14.94 0.42
C ASP A 553 -33.16 13.45 0.47
N ASP A 554 -32.67 12.88 -0.65
CA ASP A 554 -32.11 11.52 -0.69
C ASP A 554 -30.87 11.39 0.19
N LEU A 555 -29.95 12.37 0.13
CA LEU A 555 -28.77 12.41 0.99
C LEU A 555 -29.17 12.43 2.48
N VAL A 556 -30.03 13.36 2.89
CA VAL A 556 -30.48 13.50 4.28
C VAL A 556 -31.10 12.19 4.78
N ARG A 557 -32.03 11.61 4.01
CA ARG A 557 -32.65 10.32 4.35
C ARG A 557 -31.62 9.20 4.50
N SER A 558 -30.63 9.15 3.62
CA SER A 558 -29.63 8.10 3.65
C SER A 558 -28.75 8.17 4.91
N VAL A 559 -28.41 9.37 5.37
CA VAL A 559 -27.57 9.63 6.55
C VAL A 559 -28.34 9.52 7.87
N GLU A 560 -29.65 9.75 7.86
CA GLU A 560 -30.52 9.50 9.03
C GLU A 560 -30.59 8.02 9.41
N THR A 561 -30.24 7.11 8.49
CA THR A 561 -30.07 5.69 8.80
C THR A 561 -28.91 5.48 9.78
N ASP A 562 -29.14 4.77 10.88
CA ASP A 562 -28.08 4.46 11.84
C ASP A 562 -27.00 3.58 11.21
N GLY A 563 -25.72 3.96 11.41
CA GLY A 563 -24.56 3.22 10.92
C GLY A 563 -24.03 3.67 9.56
N ASP A 564 -24.51 4.76 8.97
CA ASP A 564 -23.95 5.28 7.72
C ASP A 564 -22.51 5.81 7.93
N PRO A 565 -21.49 5.21 7.29
CA PRO A 565 -20.10 5.69 7.37
C PRO A 565 -19.92 7.10 6.80
N ARG A 566 -20.93 7.64 6.10
CA ARG A 566 -20.98 9.01 5.59
C ARG A 566 -21.42 10.04 6.62
N ARG A 567 -21.76 9.70 7.87
CA ARG A 567 -21.95 10.69 8.97
C ARG A 567 -20.63 11.40 9.30
N HIS A 568 -20.18 12.28 8.41
CA HIS A 568 -18.90 12.97 8.47
C HIS A 568 -19.13 14.50 8.46
N PRO A 569 -18.52 15.26 9.37
CA PRO A 569 -18.85 16.69 9.56
C PRO A 569 -18.49 17.58 8.37
N ARG A 570 -17.47 17.21 7.59
CA ARG A 570 -16.94 18.00 6.47
C ARG A 570 -17.97 18.38 5.40
N TRP A 571 -18.99 17.57 5.14
CA TRP A 571 -20.06 17.92 4.19
C TRP A 571 -21.30 18.49 4.90
N ALA A 572 -21.52 18.16 6.17
CA ALA A 572 -22.62 18.72 6.97
C ALA A 572 -22.53 20.25 7.13
N GLU A 573 -21.31 20.80 7.23
CA GLU A 573 -21.07 22.25 7.21
C GLU A 573 -21.61 22.92 5.94
N TRP A 574 -21.53 22.23 4.80
CA TRP A 574 -22.02 22.73 3.52
C TRP A 574 -23.51 22.51 3.37
N LEU A 575 -24.03 21.39 3.86
CA LEU A 575 -25.47 21.11 3.90
C LEU A 575 -26.25 22.19 4.65
N TRP A 576 -25.65 22.78 5.70
CA TRP A 576 -26.22 23.91 6.44
C TRP A 576 -26.66 25.09 5.55
N ARG A 577 -26.01 25.28 4.40
CA ARG A 577 -26.31 26.37 3.46
C ARG A 577 -27.58 26.13 2.64
N PHE A 578 -28.15 24.93 2.66
CA PHE A 578 -29.30 24.56 1.85
C PHE A 578 -30.55 24.32 2.73
N GLY A 579 -31.65 25.04 2.45
CA GLY A 579 -32.99 24.75 2.96
C GLY A 579 -33.24 24.88 4.48
N SER A 580 -34.45 24.47 4.92
CA SER A 580 -34.96 24.56 6.31
C SER A 580 -35.13 23.21 7.04
N SER A 581 -35.10 22.08 6.32
CA SER A 581 -35.26 20.72 6.88
C SER A 581 -33.99 20.06 7.46
N PRO A 582 -32.75 20.32 7.00
CA PRO A 582 -31.57 19.58 7.49
C PRO A 582 -31.05 20.05 8.87
N HIS A 583 -31.69 21.00 9.54
CA HIS A 583 -31.13 21.68 10.72
C HIS A 583 -30.88 20.80 11.92
N ARG A 584 -31.74 19.80 12.14
CA ARG A 584 -31.56 18.86 13.25
C ARG A 584 -30.35 17.96 13.00
N LEU A 585 -30.27 17.31 11.84
CA LEU A 585 -29.16 16.42 11.46
C LEU A 585 -27.82 17.17 11.44
N VAL A 586 -27.77 18.35 10.81
CA VAL A 586 -26.56 19.19 10.80
C VAL A 586 -26.18 19.61 12.21
N GLY A 587 -27.15 20.02 13.03
CA GLY A 587 -26.92 20.38 14.43
C GLY A 587 -26.39 19.23 15.28
N GLU A 588 -26.93 18.02 15.09
CA GLU A 588 -26.48 16.79 15.75
C GLU A 588 -25.06 16.41 15.32
N ILE A 589 -24.75 16.44 14.02
CA ILE A 589 -23.41 16.12 13.50
C ILE A 589 -22.37 17.13 14.00
N LEU A 590 -22.63 18.43 13.80
CA LEU A 590 -21.67 19.48 14.19
C LEU A 590 -21.54 19.60 15.73
N GLY A 591 -22.64 19.41 16.45
CA GLY A 591 -22.64 19.39 17.93
C GLY A 591 -21.85 18.22 18.50
N GLY A 592 -22.05 17.01 17.95
CA GLY A 592 -21.30 15.82 18.35
C GLY A 592 -19.79 15.98 18.18
N GLU A 593 -19.34 16.61 17.10
CA GLU A 593 -17.92 16.92 16.87
C GLU A 593 -17.34 17.91 17.87
N ILE A 594 -18.10 18.93 18.24
CA ILE A 594 -17.69 19.89 19.28
C ILE A 594 -17.54 19.15 20.61
N ASP A 595 -18.46 18.26 20.93
CA ASP A 595 -18.41 17.47 22.16
C ASP A 595 -17.24 16.48 22.17
N LEU A 596 -16.95 15.82 21.04
CA LEU A 596 -15.75 14.99 20.88
C LEU A 596 -14.48 15.82 21.10
N HIS A 597 -14.41 17.03 20.54
CA HIS A 597 -13.26 17.92 20.74
C HIS A 597 -13.08 18.30 22.22
N ARG A 598 -14.17 18.52 22.96
CA ARG A 598 -14.12 18.82 24.41
C ARG A 598 -13.58 17.63 25.23
N GLN A 599 -13.78 16.40 24.75
CA GLN A 599 -13.40 15.16 25.43
C GLN A 599 -12.00 14.66 25.05
N ALA A 600 -11.49 15.02 23.87
CA ALA A 600 -10.21 14.56 23.34
C ALA A 600 -9.01 15.43 23.78
N VAL A 601 -7.79 14.92 23.54
CA VAL A 601 -6.54 15.71 23.68
C VAL A 601 -6.57 16.87 22.68
N ARG A 602 -6.32 18.08 23.18
CA ARG A 602 -6.53 19.35 22.48
C ARG A 602 -5.30 19.70 21.63
N GLY A 603 -5.19 19.16 20.43
CA GLY A 603 -4.05 19.45 19.56
C GLY A 603 -4.44 19.70 18.11
N GLY A 604 -3.68 20.55 17.43
CA GLY A 604 -3.75 20.77 15.99
C GLY A 604 -4.93 21.60 15.50
N ILE A 605 -5.14 21.56 14.19
CA ILE A 605 -6.11 22.37 13.45
C ILE A 605 -7.58 22.06 13.83
N GLY A 606 -7.82 20.93 14.49
CA GLY A 606 -9.13 20.53 15.00
C GLY A 606 -9.76 21.55 15.95
N SER A 607 -8.96 22.26 16.76
CA SER A 607 -9.47 23.34 17.63
C SER A 607 -10.01 24.53 16.83
N LEU A 608 -9.39 24.86 15.69
CA LEU A 608 -9.86 25.93 14.81
C LEU A 608 -11.15 25.52 14.09
N LEU A 609 -11.27 24.24 13.70
CA LEU A 609 -12.50 23.68 13.16
C LEU A 609 -13.64 23.67 14.20
N ALA A 610 -13.34 23.34 15.46
CA ALA A 610 -14.33 23.37 16.54
C ALA A 610 -14.87 24.78 16.79
N LEU A 611 -13.99 25.80 16.80
CA LEU A 611 -14.39 27.22 16.87
C LEU A 611 -15.36 27.60 15.75
N ARG A 612 -14.98 27.27 14.51
CA ARG A 612 -15.81 27.53 13.33
C ARG A 612 -17.18 26.89 13.42
N ARG A 613 -17.24 25.59 13.78
CA ARG A 613 -18.50 24.85 13.92
C ARG A 613 -19.37 25.46 15.03
N ALA A 614 -18.77 25.83 16.15
CA ALA A 614 -19.47 26.52 17.23
C ALA A 614 -20.06 27.86 16.75
N ALA A 615 -19.29 28.66 16.01
CA ALA A 615 -19.75 29.92 15.44
C ALA A 615 -20.90 29.73 14.44
N MET A 616 -20.86 28.69 13.60
CA MET A 616 -21.96 28.36 12.69
C MET A 616 -23.24 28.01 13.44
N LEU A 617 -23.15 27.22 14.51
CA LEU A 617 -24.30 26.83 15.33
C LEU A 617 -24.85 28.01 16.15
N ASP A 618 -23.99 28.85 16.70
CA ASP A 618 -24.41 30.06 17.42
C ASP A 618 -25.10 31.04 16.46
N LEU A 619 -24.56 31.24 15.25
CA LEU A 619 -25.21 32.05 14.21
C LEU A 619 -26.58 31.47 13.81
N ALA A 620 -26.69 30.15 13.64
CA ALA A 620 -27.94 29.49 13.31
C ALA A 620 -29.01 29.62 14.41
N ALA A 621 -28.59 29.72 15.68
CA ALA A 621 -29.47 29.93 16.82
C ALA A 621 -29.84 31.40 17.08
N GLY A 622 -29.26 32.35 16.34
CA GLY A 622 -29.42 33.79 16.59
C GLY A 622 -28.55 34.33 17.73
N GLY A 623 -27.49 33.60 18.09
CA GLY A 623 -26.56 33.89 19.18
C GLY A 623 -26.29 32.64 20.05
N GLY A 624 -25.21 32.66 20.82
CA GLY A 624 -24.85 31.58 21.74
C GLY A 624 -23.49 31.78 22.40
N ASP A 625 -23.14 30.87 23.31
CA ASP A 625 -21.89 30.83 24.07
C ASP A 625 -21.04 29.60 23.72
N ARG A 626 -21.37 28.88 22.64
CA ARG A 626 -20.63 27.66 22.26
C ARG A 626 -19.20 27.99 21.88
N VAL A 627 -18.95 29.11 21.22
CA VAL A 627 -17.58 29.57 20.93
C VAL A 627 -16.77 29.73 22.22
N GLU A 628 -17.36 30.31 23.27
CA GLU A 628 -16.68 30.55 24.54
C GLU A 628 -16.32 29.25 25.28
N SER A 629 -17.13 28.20 25.06
CA SER A 629 -16.92 26.88 25.64
C SER A 629 -15.79 26.07 24.99
N ILE A 630 -15.26 26.52 23.85
CA ILE A 630 -14.10 25.88 23.22
C ILE A 630 -12.85 26.31 23.99
N ALA A 631 -12.12 25.34 24.51
CA ALA A 631 -10.88 25.60 25.22
C ALA A 631 -9.73 25.88 24.25
N PRO A 632 -8.72 26.68 24.64
CA PRO A 632 -7.51 26.86 23.85
C PRO A 632 -6.80 25.53 23.55
N PRO A 633 -6.17 25.41 22.37
CA PRO A 633 -5.39 24.23 22.00
C PRO A 633 -4.09 24.16 22.80
N GLU A 634 -3.59 22.94 22.99
CA GLU A 634 -2.20 22.66 23.31
C GLU A 634 -1.44 22.45 21.99
N GLY A 635 -0.27 23.08 21.82
CA GLY A 635 0.48 22.93 20.59
C GLY A 635 1.44 24.08 20.30
N PRO A 636 1.92 24.18 19.05
CA PRO A 636 2.82 25.24 18.60
C PRO A 636 2.24 26.62 18.86
N GLU A 637 3.11 27.60 19.14
CA GLU A 637 2.70 28.99 19.40
C GLU A 637 1.87 29.59 18.25
N THR A 638 2.12 29.15 17.01
CA THR A 638 1.35 29.56 15.83
C THR A 638 -0.12 29.14 15.93
N LEU A 639 -0.40 27.94 16.42
CA LEU A 639 -1.76 27.42 16.60
C LEU A 639 -2.49 28.16 17.73
N VAL A 640 -1.81 28.41 18.85
CA VAL A 640 -2.37 29.14 19.99
C VAL A 640 -2.73 30.56 19.59
N ARG A 641 -1.79 31.26 18.92
CA ARG A 641 -2.03 32.61 18.38
C ARG A 641 -3.19 32.62 17.39
N ALA A 642 -3.28 31.59 16.56
CA ALA A 642 -4.37 31.46 15.61
C ALA A 642 -5.73 31.24 16.30
N PHE A 643 -5.75 30.45 17.35
CA PHE A 643 -6.97 30.26 18.13
C PHE A 643 -7.44 31.57 18.78
N GLU A 644 -6.53 32.30 19.42
CA GLU A 644 -6.82 33.55 20.12
C GLU A 644 -7.30 34.65 19.15
N ASP A 645 -6.66 34.79 17.99
CA ASP A 645 -7.05 35.78 16.98
C ASP A 645 -8.45 35.51 16.42
N LEU A 646 -8.78 34.25 16.07
CA LEU A 646 -10.15 33.90 15.65
C LEU A 646 -11.18 34.22 16.72
N ARG A 647 -10.90 33.87 17.97
CA ARG A 647 -11.81 34.12 19.10
C ARG A 647 -12.00 35.63 19.33
N SER A 648 -10.96 36.43 19.13
CA SER A 648 -11.04 37.89 19.23
C SER A 648 -11.81 38.56 18.09
N THR A 649 -12.00 37.85 16.95
CA THR A 649 -12.72 38.36 15.78
C THR A 649 -13.88 37.44 15.32
N PRO A 650 -14.91 37.20 16.14
CA PRO A 650 -15.94 36.19 15.86
C PRO A 650 -16.70 36.39 14.54
N SER A 651 -16.87 37.64 14.10
CA SER A 651 -17.60 37.99 12.87
C SER A 651 -16.96 37.42 11.59
N THR A 652 -15.67 37.10 11.62
CA THR A 652 -14.91 36.59 10.46
C THR A 652 -14.48 35.14 10.64
N MET A 653 -14.81 34.51 11.78
CA MET A 653 -14.31 33.19 12.16
C MET A 653 -14.67 32.11 11.14
N ILE A 654 -15.90 32.12 10.60
CA ILE A 654 -16.37 31.16 9.60
C ILE A 654 -15.58 31.27 8.27
N VAL A 655 -15.07 32.47 7.96
CA VAL A 655 -14.29 32.74 6.74
C VAL A 655 -12.81 32.39 6.94
N ARG A 656 -12.23 32.81 8.07
CA ARG A 656 -10.79 32.70 8.35
C ARG A 656 -10.36 31.29 8.76
N ALA A 657 -11.26 30.51 9.35
CA ALA A 657 -10.97 29.15 9.79
C ALA A 657 -10.88 28.14 8.62
N PRO A 658 -10.07 27.08 8.75
CA PRO A 658 -9.95 25.99 7.77
C PRO A 658 -11.28 25.25 7.48
N TYR A 659 -11.33 24.49 6.37
CA TYR A 659 -12.50 23.66 5.93
C TYR A 659 -12.32 22.18 6.26
#